data_AF-A0A4Q9NAA2-F1
#
_entry.id   AF-A0A4Q9NAA2-F1
#
_cell.length_a   1.000
_cell.length_b   1.000
_cell.length_c   1.000
_cell.angle_alpha   90.00
_cell.angle_beta   90.00
_cell.angle_gamma   90.00
#
_symmetry.space_group_name_H-M   'P 1'
#
loop_
_entity.id
_entity.type
_entity.pdbx_description
1 polymer ?
#
loop_
_entity_poly.entity_id
_entity_poly.type
_entity_poly.pdbx_seq_one_letter_code
_entity_poly.pdbx_strand_id
1 'polypeptide(L)'
;MNAFTAPSPFSVPFSTSNASENLGSRGSAHYLHSRPIPANHPPEASTNSLPSSPFLDKPEDAELDTADKETYYSEVPSLPRKRPLHTRPWVIAVAGIVLAAIVALVVYAVASSPHKHGPAGNKSSDSQSGAPNDAGQSSDKPAPYVEITTGGDGSTVTKEDGSTFTYHNSFGGYWVADSTNPFDNGARANSWTPALNQTWTWGKDRINGVNLGGLFVLEPFIVPAIYEQNPKAVDEWTLSTALQGKGTLQAVLEDHYSTFITEEDLAQIAGAGLNWVRLPIPFWAVEVWDDVGVDADGQKVAEPFLAKVCWKYVVRVLQWARKYGLRVLLDLHTAPGSQNGFNHSGKSGAINWLNGVMGLANAQRSLDVIRSIFEFASQPEWQDVVPMVGVLNEPYQATVGGDQLRSFYYEAYKMVRNITGVGEGKGPVIAFHDGFSGFQQWAGFLEGADRIAIDDHPYFAFGGRPNRELVNVTADGGDGTLMGGPWPKDACGWADSIASSRTAFGISFAGEFSNAINDCGLWVIGVDVPATYGAGCDYWSDASRWSDETKQGLMNFAMASMDALGDWFFWTWKIGNSTTTNTVQAPLWSYQLGLEGGWMPKDPRQAAGTCAKFGAPVPAWDGAFQPWQTGGAGAGQIAPEAAQNVMAWPPPKLQNAGGGGGPLPQYASKGTPVTLAPPTFPATATVKVGNGWANPQDDGPAVTPIPGCAYPNAWDALEAQAPDAGCTPDDAGAAPPADGADPAATPAPAA
;
A
#
# COMPACT_ATOMS: atom_id res chain seq x y z
N MET A 1 -30.96 54.92 35.76
CA MET A 1 -31.99 54.09 35.09
C MET A 1 -31.49 52.66 35.02
N ASN A 2 -32.40 51.69 35.00
CA ASN A 2 -32.17 50.23 34.99
C ASN A 2 -31.31 49.78 33.78
N ALA A 3 -30.62 48.62 33.73
CA ALA A 3 -30.17 47.59 34.70
C ALA A 3 -29.35 46.52 33.90
N PHE A 4 -28.44 45.68 34.44
CA PHE A 4 -27.80 45.62 35.76
C PHE A 4 -26.30 45.20 35.61
N THR A 5 -25.81 44.12 36.24
CA THR A 5 -24.40 43.64 36.20
C THR A 5 -24.29 42.10 36.20
N ALA A 6 -23.12 41.57 35.79
CA ALA A 6 -22.77 40.13 35.86
C ALA A 6 -22.45 39.65 37.31
N PRO A 7 -22.28 38.33 37.51
CA PRO A 7 -20.97 37.83 37.93
C PRO A 7 -20.56 36.45 37.34
N SER A 8 -19.38 35.97 37.75
CA SER A 8 -18.78 34.65 37.46
C SER A 8 -18.49 33.90 38.80
N PRO A 9 -17.63 32.87 38.89
CA PRO A 9 -17.87 31.44 38.65
C PRO A 9 -17.95 30.60 39.95
N PHE A 10 -18.26 29.29 39.84
CA PHE A 10 -18.00 28.27 40.88
C PHE A 10 -17.74 26.87 40.28
N SER A 11 -17.22 25.93 41.07
CA SER A 11 -16.45 24.77 40.58
C SER A 11 -16.76 23.44 41.30
N VAL A 12 -16.67 22.32 40.55
CA VAL A 12 -16.58 20.89 40.99
C VAL A 12 -17.75 20.33 41.87
N PRO A 13 -17.91 19.00 42.10
CA PRO A 13 -17.01 17.87 41.86
C PRO A 13 -17.55 16.69 41.00
N PHE A 14 -16.66 15.75 40.72
CA PHE A 14 -16.96 14.38 40.23
C PHE A 14 -17.82 13.58 41.22
N SER A 15 -18.59 12.62 40.69
CA SER A 15 -19.06 11.44 41.42
C SER A 15 -19.22 10.25 40.47
N THR A 16 -18.98 9.03 40.95
CA THR A 16 -18.96 7.79 40.16
C THR A 16 -20.11 6.86 40.55
N SER A 17 -20.89 6.38 39.59
CA SER A 17 -21.64 5.12 39.71
C SER A 17 -22.03 4.55 38.34
N ASN A 18 -22.10 3.21 38.26
CA ASN A 18 -22.48 2.48 37.05
C ASN A 18 -24.01 2.38 36.91
N ALA A 19 -24.52 2.56 35.70
CA ALA A 19 -25.72 1.88 35.22
C ALA A 19 -25.66 1.76 33.68
N SER A 20 -25.84 0.55 33.17
CA SER A 20 -25.85 0.26 31.73
C SER A 20 -27.28 -0.01 31.26
N GLU A 21 -27.75 0.68 30.22
CA GLU A 21 -28.92 0.25 29.45
C GLU A 21 -28.53 0.05 27.98
N ASN A 22 -29.04 -1.02 27.38
CA ASN A 22 -28.65 -1.47 26.04
C ASN A 22 -29.38 -0.69 24.95
N LEU A 23 -28.62 -0.09 24.03
CA LEU A 23 -29.06 0.19 22.66
C LEU A 23 -28.13 -0.55 21.69
N GLY A 24 -28.70 -1.51 20.94
CA GLY A 24 -27.95 -2.46 20.15
C GLY A 24 -27.37 -1.88 18.86
N SER A 25 -26.15 -1.37 18.93
CA SER A 25 -25.31 -1.17 17.73
C SER A 25 -24.66 -2.49 17.33
N ARG A 26 -24.84 -2.92 16.07
CA ARG A 26 -23.97 -3.93 15.45
C ARG A 26 -22.68 -3.24 15.01
N GLY A 27 -21.77 -3.03 15.95
CA GLY A 27 -20.50 -2.35 15.67
C GLY A 27 -19.56 -3.18 14.79
N SER A 28 -18.77 -2.48 13.97
CA SER A 28 -17.60 -3.03 13.28
C SER A 28 -16.68 -3.74 14.28
N ALA A 29 -16.22 -4.94 13.91
CA ALA A 29 -15.45 -5.79 14.82
C ALA A 29 -13.97 -5.36 14.88
N HIS A 30 -13.65 -4.39 15.75
CA HIS A 30 -12.25 -4.09 16.08
C HIS A 30 -11.55 -5.31 16.68
N TYR A 31 -10.27 -5.46 16.33
CA TYR A 31 -9.46 -6.65 16.56
C TYR A 31 -9.31 -6.98 18.06
N LEU A 32 -9.71 -8.20 18.44
CA LEU A 32 -9.52 -8.73 19.78
C LEU A 32 -9.14 -10.22 19.72
N HIS A 33 -7.86 -10.51 19.96
CA HIS A 33 -7.45 -11.79 20.49
C HIS A 33 -6.38 -11.68 21.57
N SER A 34 -6.58 -12.43 22.65
CA SER A 34 -5.66 -12.49 23.79
C SER A 34 -5.82 -13.82 24.53
N ARG A 35 -5.03 -14.83 24.13
CA ARG A 35 -4.69 -15.99 24.96
C ARG A 35 -3.21 -16.40 24.74
N PRO A 36 -2.53 -17.00 25.74
CA PRO A 36 -1.07 -17.14 25.71
C PRO A 36 -0.58 -18.34 24.90
N ILE A 37 0.68 -18.26 24.48
CA ILE A 37 1.43 -19.34 23.82
C ILE A 37 1.67 -20.49 24.82
N PRO A 38 1.31 -21.75 24.49
CA PRO A 38 1.71 -22.92 25.28
C PRO A 38 3.13 -23.37 24.91
N ALA A 39 3.98 -23.64 25.91
CA ALA A 39 5.28 -24.26 25.69
C ALA A 39 5.16 -25.76 25.36
N ASN A 40 6.06 -26.28 24.53
CA ASN A 40 6.06 -27.67 24.05
C ASN A 40 6.47 -28.68 25.14
N HIS A 41 5.61 -29.64 25.44
CA HIS A 41 5.97 -30.92 26.07
C HIS A 41 5.18 -32.10 25.45
N PRO A 42 5.75 -33.32 25.40
CA PRO A 42 5.17 -34.45 24.66
C PRO A 42 4.01 -35.14 25.42
N PRO A 43 3.12 -35.85 24.71
CA PRO A 43 1.91 -36.44 25.30
C PRO A 43 2.13 -37.81 25.96
N GLU A 44 1.64 -37.98 27.19
CA GLU A 44 1.26 -39.29 27.74
C GLU A 44 -0.24 -39.55 27.54
N ALA A 45 -0.62 -40.81 27.32
CA ALA A 45 -2.00 -41.20 27.04
C ALA A 45 -2.72 -41.73 28.29
N SER A 46 -3.99 -41.34 28.46
CA SER A 46 -4.93 -42.07 29.32
C SER A 46 -6.36 -41.98 28.77
N THR A 47 -7.17 -42.99 29.08
CA THR A 47 -8.55 -43.18 28.59
C THR A 47 -9.56 -42.86 29.69
N ASN A 48 -10.79 -42.40 29.36
CA ASN A 48 -12.03 -43.06 29.83
C ASN A 48 -13.37 -42.45 29.32
N SER A 49 -14.23 -43.34 28.83
CA SER A 49 -15.70 -43.45 28.94
C SER A 49 -16.67 -42.23 28.91
N LEU A 50 -17.53 -42.25 27.88
CA LEU A 50 -18.97 -41.88 27.79
C LEU A 50 -19.84 -42.28 29.02
N PRO A 51 -21.08 -41.75 29.26
CA PRO A 51 -22.23 -41.61 28.32
C PRO A 51 -23.09 -40.31 28.49
N SER A 52 -24.33 -40.07 27.98
CA SER A 52 -25.37 -40.90 27.29
C SER A 52 -26.39 -40.07 26.45
N SER A 53 -27.17 -40.76 25.61
CA SER A 53 -28.45 -40.39 24.91
C SER A 53 -29.64 -40.09 25.86
N PRO A 54 -30.90 -39.72 25.46
CA PRO A 54 -31.70 -39.97 24.21
C PRO A 54 -32.15 -38.69 23.42
N PHE A 55 -32.52 -38.70 22.11
CA PHE A 55 -33.71 -39.28 21.40
C PHE A 55 -35.06 -38.73 21.92
N LEU A 56 -36.09 -38.40 21.13
CA LEU A 56 -36.43 -38.46 19.68
C LEU A 56 -37.08 -37.09 19.26
N ASP A 57 -37.83 -36.80 18.17
CA ASP A 57 -38.49 -37.56 17.07
C ASP A 57 -38.77 -36.65 15.81
N LYS A 58 -39.46 -37.18 14.78
CA LYS A 58 -40.17 -36.44 13.70
C LYS A 58 -41.72 -36.54 13.87
N PRO A 59 -42.53 -35.85 13.04
CA PRO A 59 -43.25 -36.59 11.98
C PRO A 59 -43.33 -35.83 10.62
N GLU A 60 -44.10 -36.38 9.67
CA GLU A 60 -44.12 -36.02 8.24
C GLU A 60 -45.49 -35.48 7.75
N ASP A 61 -45.50 -35.02 6.50
CA ASP A 61 -46.60 -34.87 5.52
C ASP A 61 -47.84 -33.99 5.78
N ALA A 62 -48.04 -33.06 4.83
CA ALA A 62 -49.34 -32.70 4.26
C ALA A 62 -49.18 -32.08 2.85
N GLU A 63 -49.50 -32.83 1.79
CA GLU A 63 -49.73 -32.26 0.45
C GLU A 63 -51.10 -31.55 0.41
N LEU A 64 -51.23 -30.50 -0.42
CA LEU A 64 -52.52 -30.11 -1.01
C LEU A 64 -52.33 -29.27 -2.30
N ASP A 65 -53.38 -29.22 -3.11
CA ASP A 65 -53.33 -29.05 -4.56
C ASP A 65 -53.57 -27.59 -5.03
N THR A 66 -53.65 -27.43 -6.35
CA THR A 66 -53.36 -26.26 -7.17
C THR A 66 -54.54 -25.31 -7.46
N ALA A 67 -54.16 -24.14 -7.99
CA ALA A 67 -54.90 -23.29 -8.94
C ALA A 67 -55.98 -22.29 -8.46
N ASP A 68 -56.16 -21.28 -9.32
CA ASP A 68 -57.24 -20.30 -9.46
C ASP A 68 -57.61 -19.36 -8.30
N LYS A 69 -57.10 -18.12 -8.37
CA LYS A 69 -57.94 -16.98 -8.86
C LYS A 69 -57.17 -15.69 -9.15
N GLU A 70 -57.44 -15.10 -10.31
CA GLU A 70 -57.17 -13.70 -10.61
C GLU A 70 -58.22 -12.74 -10.01
N THR A 71 -58.06 -11.44 -10.24
CA THR A 71 -59.06 -10.37 -10.14
C THR A 71 -59.55 -9.96 -8.75
N TYR A 72 -58.78 -9.10 -8.06
CA TYR A 72 -59.31 -7.79 -7.65
C TYR A 72 -58.20 -6.76 -7.32
N TYR A 73 -58.11 -5.69 -8.12
CA TYR A 73 -58.00 -4.27 -7.72
C TYR A 73 -57.45 -3.44 -8.89
N SER A 74 -58.16 -2.35 -9.21
CA SER A 74 -57.89 -1.48 -10.34
C SER A 74 -57.82 0.00 -9.93
N GLU A 75 -57.02 0.77 -10.67
CA GLU A 75 -57.07 2.24 -10.82
C GLU A 75 -56.78 3.15 -9.60
N VAL A 76 -55.59 3.77 -9.63
CA VAL A 76 -55.35 5.19 -9.31
C VAL A 76 -54.23 5.73 -10.22
N PRO A 77 -54.11 7.06 -10.48
CA PRO A 77 -53.81 7.52 -11.84
C PRO A 77 -52.34 7.86 -12.14
N SER A 78 -52.00 7.88 -13.44
CA SER A 78 -50.66 8.22 -13.93
C SER A 78 -50.41 9.73 -14.02
N LEU A 79 -49.25 10.17 -13.49
CA LEU A 79 -48.75 11.54 -13.64
C LEU A 79 -47.91 11.72 -14.93
N PRO A 80 -47.88 12.93 -15.53
CA PRO A 80 -47.30 13.13 -16.87
C PRO A 80 -45.76 13.08 -16.88
N ARG A 81 -45.20 12.00 -17.43
CA ARG A 81 -43.76 11.78 -17.60
C ARG A 81 -43.15 12.75 -18.62
N LYS A 82 -42.39 13.76 -18.17
CA LYS A 82 -41.61 14.66 -19.04
C LYS A 82 -40.60 13.85 -19.87
N ARG A 83 -40.57 14.06 -21.19
CA ARG A 83 -39.57 13.42 -22.08
C ARG A 83 -38.18 14.06 -21.90
N PRO A 84 -37.08 13.29 -21.91
CA PRO A 84 -35.73 13.81 -21.73
C PRO A 84 -35.25 14.61 -22.96
N LEU A 85 -34.36 15.58 -22.74
CA LEU A 85 -33.94 16.57 -23.76
C LEU A 85 -33.24 15.95 -24.98
N HIS A 86 -32.54 14.83 -24.83
CA HIS A 86 -31.79 14.18 -25.92
C HIS A 86 -32.68 13.61 -27.04
N THR A 87 -33.98 13.38 -26.81
CA THR A 87 -34.90 12.88 -27.86
C THR A 87 -35.43 13.98 -28.78
N ARG A 88 -34.82 15.17 -28.80
CA ARG A 88 -35.22 16.31 -29.63
C ARG A 88 -34.29 16.40 -30.85
N PRO A 89 -34.81 16.33 -32.10
CA PRO A 89 -33.96 16.20 -33.28
C PRO A 89 -33.00 17.39 -33.52
N TRP A 90 -33.32 18.57 -32.99
CA TRP A 90 -32.42 19.72 -33.07
C TRP A 90 -31.12 19.56 -32.25
N VAL A 91 -31.12 18.75 -31.19
CA VAL A 91 -29.92 18.49 -30.38
C VAL A 91 -28.90 17.68 -31.19
N ILE A 92 -29.38 16.70 -31.96
CA ILE A 92 -28.57 15.90 -32.89
C ILE A 92 -28.02 16.80 -34.02
N ALA A 93 -28.84 17.72 -34.54
CA ALA A 93 -28.40 18.68 -35.56
C ALA A 93 -27.29 19.62 -35.04
N VAL A 94 -27.41 20.13 -33.81
CA VAL A 94 -26.36 20.97 -33.18
C VAL A 94 -25.08 20.17 -32.96
N ALA A 95 -25.16 18.93 -32.48
CA ALA A 95 -23.99 18.07 -32.32
C ALA A 95 -23.27 17.81 -33.66
N GLY A 96 -24.02 17.57 -34.74
CA GLY A 96 -23.45 17.42 -36.10
C GLY A 96 -22.74 18.67 -36.61
N ILE A 97 -23.28 19.87 -36.34
CA ILE A 97 -22.66 21.14 -36.71
C ILE A 97 -21.34 21.36 -35.93
N VAL A 98 -21.33 21.07 -34.63
CA VAL A 98 -20.11 21.17 -33.81
C VAL A 98 -19.04 20.19 -34.29
N LEU A 99 -19.41 18.94 -34.59
CA LEU A 99 -18.47 17.94 -35.11
C LEU A 99 -17.88 18.37 -36.47
N ALA A 100 -18.71 18.90 -37.37
CA ALA A 100 -18.24 19.43 -38.67
C ALA A 100 -17.28 20.62 -38.51
N ALA A 101 -17.52 21.51 -37.54
CA ALA A 101 -16.63 22.64 -37.25
C ALA A 101 -15.26 22.17 -36.69
N ILE A 102 -15.25 21.14 -35.83
CA ILE A 102 -14.01 20.53 -35.31
C ILE A 102 -13.21 19.89 -36.45
N VAL A 103 -13.86 19.11 -37.33
CA VAL A 103 -13.19 18.49 -38.49
C VAL A 103 -12.63 19.57 -39.44
N ALA A 104 -13.37 20.65 -39.69
CA ALA A 104 -12.89 21.76 -40.51
C ALA A 104 -11.65 22.45 -39.91
N LEU A 105 -11.61 22.63 -38.58
CA LEU A 105 -10.44 23.17 -37.86
C LEU A 105 -9.21 22.26 -37.97
N VAL A 106 -9.38 20.94 -37.82
CA VAL A 106 -8.28 19.97 -37.96
C VAL A 106 -7.75 19.95 -39.40
N VAL A 107 -8.63 19.93 -40.41
CA VAL A 107 -8.23 19.99 -41.82
C VAL A 107 -7.50 21.30 -42.13
N TYR A 108 -7.94 22.44 -41.60
CA TYR A 108 -7.28 23.73 -41.76
C TYR A 108 -5.88 23.75 -41.11
N ALA A 109 -5.72 23.19 -39.90
CA ALA A 109 -4.43 23.10 -39.21
C ALA A 109 -3.42 22.24 -39.99
N VAL A 110 -3.86 21.09 -40.53
CA VAL A 110 -3.01 20.23 -41.37
C VAL A 110 -2.65 20.91 -42.69
N ALA A 111 -3.61 21.59 -43.34
CA ALA A 111 -3.42 22.22 -44.64
C ALA A 111 -2.61 23.54 -44.61
N SER A 112 -2.32 24.11 -43.44
CA SER A 112 -1.63 25.41 -43.30
C SER A 112 -0.14 25.31 -42.92
N SER A 113 0.42 24.10 -42.84
CA SER A 113 1.86 23.88 -42.57
C SER A 113 2.73 24.24 -43.80
N PRO A 114 3.64 25.23 -43.72
CA PRO A 114 4.30 25.80 -44.90
C PRO A 114 5.54 25.01 -45.35
N HIS A 115 5.38 24.10 -46.31
CA HIS A 115 6.52 23.50 -47.02
C HIS A 115 7.30 24.55 -47.84
N LYS A 116 8.60 24.68 -47.58
CA LYS A 116 9.51 25.51 -48.38
C LYS A 116 10.14 24.67 -49.49
N HIS A 117 9.92 25.07 -50.75
CA HIS A 117 10.50 24.41 -51.93
C HIS A 117 11.85 25.02 -52.37
N GLY A 118 12.69 24.20 -53.01
CA GLY A 118 13.69 24.65 -53.97
C GLY A 118 14.96 23.77 -54.03
N PRO A 119 15.60 23.61 -55.22
CA PRO A 119 15.02 23.49 -56.56
C PRO A 119 15.47 22.19 -57.28
N ALA A 120 15.05 21.98 -58.53
CA ALA A 120 15.24 20.72 -59.28
C ALA A 120 16.64 20.52 -59.91
N GLY A 121 17.05 19.25 -60.10
CA GLY A 121 18.41 18.86 -60.49
C GLY A 121 18.57 17.68 -61.47
N ASN A 122 17.57 17.40 -62.32
CA ASN A 122 17.61 16.51 -63.50
C ASN A 122 17.87 14.98 -63.30
N LYS A 123 17.59 14.20 -64.35
CA LYS A 123 17.75 12.73 -64.42
C LYS A 123 19.03 12.32 -65.15
N SER A 124 19.62 11.21 -64.73
CA SER A 124 20.13 10.18 -65.66
C SER A 124 20.41 8.87 -64.92
N SER A 125 19.82 7.79 -65.38
CA SER A 125 20.24 6.42 -65.06
C SER A 125 21.27 5.96 -66.08
N ASP A 126 22.33 5.28 -65.66
CA ASP A 126 22.92 4.23 -66.47
C ASP A 126 23.61 3.17 -65.60
N SER A 127 23.85 1.98 -66.15
CA SER A 127 24.26 0.81 -65.38
C SER A 127 25.13 -0.15 -66.19
N GLN A 128 26.40 -0.36 -65.80
CA GLN A 128 27.11 -1.58 -66.19
C GLN A 128 28.35 -1.94 -65.33
N SER A 129 28.42 -3.23 -64.99
CA SER A 129 29.61 -4.10 -64.85
C SER A 129 30.91 -3.58 -64.20
N GLY A 130 31.29 -4.21 -63.08
CA GLY A 130 32.67 -4.22 -62.59
C GLY A 130 32.84 -5.09 -61.33
N ALA A 131 33.66 -6.15 -61.41
CA ALA A 131 34.06 -6.98 -60.27
C ALA A 131 35.38 -7.73 -60.61
N PRO A 132 36.15 -8.23 -59.62
CA PRO A 132 36.12 -7.97 -58.17
C PRO A 132 37.46 -7.38 -57.64
N ASN A 133 37.50 -6.95 -56.36
CA ASN A 133 38.52 -7.35 -55.35
C ASN A 133 38.71 -6.36 -54.18
N ASP A 134 38.60 -6.92 -52.96
CA ASP A 134 39.48 -6.71 -51.78
C ASP A 134 39.49 -5.36 -51.01
N ALA A 135 40.13 -5.40 -49.83
CA ALA A 135 40.39 -4.34 -48.84
C ALA A 135 39.16 -3.67 -48.21
N GLY A 136 38.75 -4.18 -47.04
CA GLY A 136 37.61 -3.65 -46.29
C GLY A 136 37.87 -2.31 -45.57
N GLN A 137 36.79 -1.57 -45.34
CA GLN A 137 36.66 -0.53 -44.31
C GLN A 137 35.32 -0.69 -43.60
N SER A 138 35.31 -0.54 -42.28
CA SER A 138 34.09 -0.48 -41.49
C SER A 138 33.38 0.84 -41.75
N SER A 139 32.33 0.83 -42.58
CA SER A 139 31.42 1.96 -42.68
C SER A 139 30.59 2.02 -41.40
N ASP A 140 30.90 2.99 -40.52
CA ASP A 140 30.05 3.30 -39.37
C ASP A 140 28.62 3.58 -39.86
N LYS A 141 27.69 2.70 -39.48
CA LYS A 141 26.28 3.07 -39.55
C LYS A 141 26.06 4.16 -38.50
N PRO A 142 25.45 5.31 -38.86
CA PRO A 142 24.91 6.19 -37.85
C PRO A 142 24.04 5.39 -36.89
N ALA A 143 24.14 5.66 -35.58
CA ALA A 143 23.24 5.08 -34.61
C ALA A 143 21.79 5.34 -35.06
N PRO A 144 20.89 4.34 -34.97
CA PRO A 144 19.52 4.51 -35.46
C PRO A 144 18.87 5.69 -34.74
N TYR A 145 18.18 6.52 -35.54
CA TYR A 145 17.45 7.69 -35.08
C TYR A 145 16.49 7.29 -33.95
N VAL A 146 16.58 7.95 -32.80
CA VAL A 146 15.74 7.63 -31.65
C VAL A 146 14.31 8.08 -31.91
N GLU A 147 13.39 7.13 -31.88
CA GLU A 147 11.97 7.34 -32.10
C GLU A 147 11.24 7.21 -30.76
N ILE A 148 10.44 8.24 -30.42
CA ILE A 148 9.53 8.17 -29.27
C ILE A 148 8.44 7.17 -29.63
N THR A 149 8.45 6.02 -28.95
CA THR A 149 7.46 4.97 -29.17
C THR A 149 6.28 5.16 -28.22
N THR A 150 5.07 5.13 -28.76
CA THR A 150 3.82 5.31 -28.00
C THR A 150 2.67 4.59 -28.68
N GLY A 151 1.71 4.11 -27.91
CA GLY A 151 0.56 3.40 -28.44
C GLY A 151 -0.62 3.31 -27.48
N GLY A 152 -1.83 3.25 -28.04
CA GLY A 152 -3.07 2.94 -27.31
C GLY A 152 -3.47 1.46 -27.48
N ASP A 153 -4.75 1.16 -27.30
CA ASP A 153 -5.31 -0.19 -27.46
C ASP A 153 -4.92 -0.85 -28.80
N GLY A 154 -4.51 -2.12 -28.74
CA GLY A 154 -4.09 -2.91 -29.91
C GLY A 154 -2.70 -2.59 -30.45
N SER A 155 -1.93 -1.70 -29.83
CA SER A 155 -0.55 -1.41 -30.23
C SER A 155 0.44 -2.48 -29.78
N THR A 156 1.53 -2.68 -30.53
CA THR A 156 2.62 -3.58 -30.12
C THR A 156 3.60 -2.84 -29.20
N VAL A 157 3.81 -3.37 -28.00
CA VAL A 157 4.92 -2.99 -27.12
C VAL A 157 6.13 -3.87 -27.44
N THR A 158 7.31 -3.26 -27.45
CA THR A 158 8.60 -3.96 -27.36
C THR A 158 9.18 -3.76 -25.96
N LYS A 159 9.73 -4.83 -25.38
CA LYS A 159 10.43 -4.83 -24.08
C LYS A 159 11.93 -4.62 -24.22
N GLU A 160 12.62 -4.49 -23.10
CA GLU A 160 14.09 -4.42 -23.01
C GLU A 160 14.80 -5.66 -23.58
N ASP A 161 14.23 -6.86 -23.44
CA ASP A 161 14.77 -8.11 -24.00
C ASP A 161 14.50 -8.29 -25.51
N GLY A 162 13.81 -7.34 -26.15
CA GLY A 162 13.42 -7.40 -27.55
C GLY A 162 12.19 -8.28 -27.86
N SER A 163 11.59 -8.90 -26.84
CA SER A 163 10.28 -9.56 -26.98
C SER A 163 9.15 -8.53 -27.12
N THR A 164 8.00 -8.97 -27.64
CA THR A 164 6.87 -8.09 -27.94
C THR A 164 5.54 -8.66 -27.46
N PHE A 165 4.62 -7.78 -27.06
CA PHE A 165 3.24 -8.12 -26.72
C PHE A 165 2.27 -7.04 -27.20
N THR A 166 0.98 -7.36 -27.25
CA THR A 166 -0.08 -6.41 -27.61
C THR A 166 -0.59 -5.69 -26.37
N TYR A 167 -0.55 -4.36 -26.35
CA TYR A 167 -1.16 -3.55 -25.30
C TYR A 167 -2.68 -3.57 -25.43
N HIS A 168 -3.37 -3.95 -24.36
CA HIS A 168 -4.83 -3.99 -24.31
C HIS A 168 -5.34 -2.99 -23.28
N ASN A 169 -6.00 -1.94 -23.74
CA ASN A 169 -6.53 -0.85 -22.91
C ASN A 169 -7.71 -0.17 -23.63
N SER A 170 -8.87 -0.79 -23.58
CA SER A 170 -10.12 -0.26 -24.15
C SER A 170 -10.64 1.01 -23.45
N PHE A 171 -9.96 1.47 -22.40
CA PHE A 171 -10.29 2.64 -21.60
C PHE A 171 -9.63 3.93 -22.06
N GLY A 172 -8.89 3.90 -23.16
CA GLY A 172 -8.26 5.08 -23.77
C GLY A 172 -7.01 5.56 -23.05
N GLY A 173 -6.33 4.64 -22.35
CA GLY A 173 -4.94 4.83 -21.93
C GLY A 173 -3.97 4.66 -23.09
N TYR A 174 -2.75 5.19 -22.91
CA TYR A 174 -1.66 5.04 -23.87
C TYR A 174 -0.31 5.03 -23.12
N TRP A 175 0.62 4.23 -23.63
CA TRP A 175 1.97 4.10 -23.10
C TRP A 175 2.95 5.01 -23.83
N VAL A 176 4.07 5.37 -23.18
CA VAL A 176 5.16 6.16 -23.76
C VAL A 176 6.51 5.56 -23.37
N ALA A 177 7.39 5.37 -24.35
CA ALA A 177 8.80 5.01 -24.14
C ALA A 177 9.71 5.78 -25.10
N ASP A 178 10.53 6.65 -24.53
CA ASP A 178 11.58 7.44 -25.19
C ASP A 178 12.95 7.01 -24.60
N SER A 179 13.89 6.57 -25.44
CA SER A 179 15.23 6.14 -25.01
C SER A 179 16.26 7.28 -24.95
N THR A 180 15.91 8.47 -25.41
CA THR A 180 16.60 9.75 -25.11
C THR A 180 16.08 10.40 -23.83
N ASN A 181 14.78 10.27 -23.54
CA ASN A 181 14.12 10.77 -22.33
C ASN A 181 13.36 9.65 -21.56
N PRO A 182 14.07 8.74 -20.87
CA PRO A 182 13.44 7.66 -20.10
C PRO A 182 12.69 8.12 -18.84
N PHE A 183 12.60 9.43 -18.59
CA PHE A 183 11.79 10.04 -17.54
C PHE A 183 10.52 10.73 -18.08
N ASP A 184 10.14 10.52 -19.35
CA ASP A 184 8.92 11.08 -19.92
C ASP A 184 7.64 10.66 -19.14
N ASN A 185 6.92 11.67 -18.64
CA ASN A 185 5.68 11.51 -17.86
C ASN A 185 4.42 11.76 -18.70
N GLY A 186 4.51 11.70 -20.03
CA GLY A 186 3.39 11.89 -20.95
C GLY A 186 2.38 10.74 -20.97
N ALA A 187 2.74 9.55 -20.49
CA ALA A 187 1.87 8.37 -20.48
C ALA A 187 0.62 8.53 -19.58
N ARG A 188 -0.41 7.72 -19.88
CA ARG A 188 -1.72 7.83 -19.23
C ARG A 188 -2.41 6.47 -19.10
N ALA A 189 -2.74 6.06 -17.88
CA ALA A 189 -3.38 4.76 -17.62
C ALA A 189 -4.77 4.61 -18.26
N ASN A 190 -5.62 5.64 -18.26
CA ASN A 190 -6.97 5.60 -18.83
C ASN A 190 -7.56 7.00 -19.08
N SER A 191 -8.70 7.07 -19.76
CA SER A 191 -9.33 8.32 -20.22
C SER A 191 -9.91 9.24 -19.14
N TRP A 192 -10.03 8.79 -17.87
CA TRP A 192 -10.50 9.60 -16.75
C TRP A 192 -9.40 10.02 -15.76
N THR A 193 -8.25 9.35 -15.77
CA THR A 193 -7.09 9.69 -14.93
C THR A 193 -6.26 10.80 -15.59
N PRO A 194 -5.68 11.77 -14.86
CA PRO A 194 -4.67 12.67 -15.41
C PRO A 194 -3.41 11.90 -15.89
N ALA A 195 -2.75 12.36 -16.97
CA ALA A 195 -1.42 11.86 -17.32
C ALA A 195 -0.42 12.11 -16.17
N LEU A 196 0.75 11.47 -16.16
CA LEU A 196 1.69 11.64 -15.04
C LEU A 196 2.20 13.08 -14.93
N ASN A 197 2.45 13.74 -16.06
CA ASN A 197 2.79 15.16 -16.17
C ASN A 197 1.62 16.15 -15.92
N GLN A 198 0.52 15.69 -15.33
CA GLN A 198 -0.66 16.50 -15.00
C GLN A 198 -1.00 16.37 -13.50
N THR A 199 -1.38 17.50 -12.90
CA THR A 199 -1.74 17.58 -11.48
C THR A 199 -2.84 16.59 -11.11
N TRP A 200 -2.57 15.78 -10.08
CA TRP A 200 -3.57 14.93 -9.43
C TRP A 200 -4.44 15.77 -8.49
N THR A 201 -5.74 15.83 -8.73
CA THR A 201 -6.67 16.65 -7.94
C THR A 201 -7.29 15.82 -6.81
N TRP A 202 -6.68 15.87 -5.62
CA TRP A 202 -7.22 15.19 -4.43
C TRP A 202 -8.69 15.51 -4.18
N GLY A 203 -9.50 14.48 -3.94
CA GLY A 203 -10.95 14.56 -3.72
C GLY A 203 -11.81 14.61 -4.99
N LYS A 204 -11.20 14.82 -6.15
CA LYS A 204 -11.85 14.75 -7.47
C LYS A 204 -11.37 13.55 -8.29
N ASP A 205 -10.07 13.37 -8.40
CA ASP A 205 -9.45 12.24 -9.07
C ASP A 205 -9.33 11.07 -8.06
N ARG A 206 -9.54 9.83 -8.52
CA ARG A 206 -9.85 8.69 -7.64
C ARG A 206 -8.92 7.50 -7.83
N ILE A 207 -8.41 6.97 -6.71
CA ILE A 207 -7.51 5.82 -6.66
C ILE A 207 -8.32 4.54 -6.90
N ASN A 208 -8.02 3.86 -8.00
CA ASN A 208 -8.47 2.51 -8.30
C ASN A 208 -7.18 1.71 -8.52
N GLY A 209 -6.70 1.01 -7.49
CA GLY A 209 -5.37 0.42 -7.50
C GLY A 209 -5.33 -1.05 -7.08
N VAL A 210 -4.15 -1.64 -7.25
CA VAL A 210 -3.82 -2.97 -6.73
C VAL A 210 -2.49 -2.92 -6.01
N ASN A 211 -2.33 -3.80 -5.03
CA ASN A 211 -1.05 -4.07 -4.42
C ASN A 211 -0.20 -4.99 -5.30
N LEU A 212 1.12 -4.85 -5.18
CA LEU A 212 2.11 -5.77 -5.73
C LEU A 212 2.75 -6.59 -4.58
N GLY A 213 1.91 -7.10 -3.68
CA GLY A 213 2.29 -7.96 -2.55
C GLY A 213 2.95 -9.27 -3.02
N GLY A 214 3.71 -9.92 -2.13
CA GLY A 214 4.55 -11.08 -2.47
C GLY A 214 5.77 -10.79 -3.36
N LEU A 215 5.93 -9.61 -3.96
CA LEU A 215 7.01 -9.32 -4.91
C LEU A 215 8.37 -9.08 -4.23
N PHE A 216 8.48 -8.02 -3.41
CA PHE A 216 9.73 -7.67 -2.70
C PHE A 216 9.70 -7.98 -1.20
N VAL A 217 8.54 -8.37 -0.71
CA VAL A 217 8.30 -8.92 0.63
C VAL A 217 7.55 -10.21 0.39
N LEU A 218 8.11 -11.33 0.80
CA LEU A 218 7.60 -12.65 0.44
C LEU A 218 6.59 -13.16 1.48
N GLU A 219 5.45 -13.63 0.98
CA GLU A 219 4.32 -14.08 1.77
C GLU A 219 3.91 -15.50 1.37
N PRO A 220 3.83 -16.45 2.33
CA PRO A 220 3.50 -17.85 2.04
C PRO A 220 2.25 -18.07 1.18
N PHE A 221 1.17 -17.30 1.38
CA PHE A 221 -0.06 -17.50 0.61
C PHE A 221 -0.03 -16.87 -0.80
N ILE A 222 0.82 -15.85 -1.02
CA ILE A 222 0.96 -15.17 -2.31
C ILE A 222 1.98 -15.88 -3.20
N VAL A 223 3.05 -16.45 -2.62
CA VAL A 223 4.13 -17.12 -3.36
C VAL A 223 4.39 -18.57 -2.87
N PRO A 224 3.36 -19.43 -2.70
CA PRO A 224 3.48 -20.71 -1.98
C PRO A 224 4.58 -21.63 -2.51
N ALA A 225 4.84 -21.62 -3.82
CA ALA A 225 5.89 -22.42 -4.46
C ALA A 225 7.28 -22.27 -3.83
N ILE A 226 7.67 -21.08 -3.35
CA ILE A 226 9.01 -20.88 -2.75
C ILE A 226 9.08 -21.45 -1.33
N TYR A 227 7.96 -21.48 -0.60
CA TYR A 227 7.86 -22.03 0.75
C TYR A 227 7.70 -23.56 0.74
N GLU A 228 6.93 -24.12 -0.19
CA GLU A 228 6.83 -25.58 -0.42
C GLU A 228 8.21 -26.21 -0.73
N GLN A 229 9.08 -25.48 -1.45
CA GLN A 229 10.47 -25.89 -1.75
C GLN A 229 11.46 -25.65 -0.58
N ASN A 230 11.04 -24.92 0.45
CA ASN A 230 11.82 -24.58 1.64
C ASN A 230 11.03 -24.93 2.92
N PRO A 231 10.66 -26.21 3.13
CA PRO A 231 9.85 -26.62 4.28
C PRO A 231 10.52 -26.20 5.61
N LYS A 232 9.68 -25.75 6.56
CA LYS A 232 10.02 -24.99 7.79
C LYS A 232 10.26 -23.48 7.62
N ALA A 233 10.30 -22.93 6.40
CA ALA A 233 10.17 -21.50 6.23
C ALA A 233 8.71 -21.08 6.52
N VAL A 234 8.52 -20.06 7.35
CA VAL A 234 7.21 -19.49 7.72
C VAL A 234 7.08 -18.01 7.36
N ASP A 235 8.21 -17.35 7.09
CA ASP A 235 8.38 -15.94 6.75
C ASP A 235 9.68 -15.75 5.94
N GLU A 236 9.97 -14.52 5.48
CA GLU A 236 11.19 -14.27 4.69
C GLU A 236 12.49 -14.42 5.50
N TRP A 237 12.49 -14.22 6.83
CA TRP A 237 13.64 -14.47 7.69
C TRP A 237 14.05 -15.95 7.66
N THR A 238 13.11 -16.85 7.94
CA THR A 238 13.34 -18.30 7.95
C THR A 238 13.59 -18.85 6.56
N LEU A 239 12.91 -18.33 5.53
CA LEU A 239 13.20 -18.63 4.12
C LEU A 239 14.63 -18.23 3.73
N SER A 240 15.03 -17.00 4.04
CA SER A 240 16.36 -16.48 3.69
C SER A 240 17.45 -17.27 4.41
N THR A 241 17.25 -17.60 5.68
CA THR A 241 18.15 -18.47 6.47
C THR A 241 18.31 -19.85 5.80
N ALA A 242 17.21 -20.46 5.36
CA ALA A 242 17.25 -21.76 4.66
C ALA A 242 17.95 -21.67 3.30
N LEU A 243 17.76 -20.57 2.55
CA LEU A 243 18.42 -20.34 1.27
C LEU A 243 19.90 -19.96 1.41
N GLN A 244 20.31 -19.26 2.47
CA GLN A 244 21.71 -19.05 2.83
C GLN A 244 22.40 -20.39 3.13
N GLY A 245 21.78 -21.25 3.95
CA GLY A 245 22.30 -22.59 4.26
C GLY A 245 22.42 -23.52 3.03
N LYS A 246 21.65 -23.25 1.97
CA LYS A 246 21.76 -23.91 0.65
C LYS A 246 22.76 -23.24 -0.30
N GLY A 247 23.22 -22.02 -0.01
CA GLY A 247 24.03 -21.20 -0.92
C GLY A 247 23.25 -20.62 -2.11
N THR A 248 21.92 -20.54 -2.03
CA THR A 248 21.04 -20.21 -3.17
C THR A 248 20.24 -18.92 -3.02
N LEU A 249 20.38 -18.18 -1.89
CA LEU A 249 19.61 -16.96 -1.57
C LEU A 249 19.49 -15.99 -2.75
N GLN A 250 20.61 -15.51 -3.28
CA GLN A 250 20.60 -14.52 -4.35
C GLN A 250 19.96 -15.06 -5.63
N ALA A 251 20.32 -16.27 -6.06
CA ALA A 251 19.81 -16.85 -7.30
C ALA A 251 18.28 -17.07 -7.27
N VAL A 252 17.74 -17.53 -6.13
CA VAL A 252 16.30 -17.80 -5.97
C VAL A 252 15.49 -16.50 -5.87
N LEU A 253 15.98 -15.51 -5.11
CA LEU A 253 15.25 -14.25 -4.96
C LEU A 253 15.37 -13.36 -6.20
N GLU A 254 16.50 -13.35 -6.92
CA GLU A 254 16.61 -12.63 -8.20
C GLU A 254 15.77 -13.26 -9.32
N ASP A 255 15.63 -14.59 -9.35
CA ASP A 255 14.69 -15.26 -10.26
C ASP A 255 13.24 -14.81 -9.99
N HIS A 256 12.82 -14.85 -8.71
CA HIS A 256 11.51 -14.35 -8.26
C HIS A 256 11.28 -12.87 -8.59
N TYR A 257 12.18 -11.97 -8.19
CA TYR A 257 12.08 -10.53 -8.49
C TYR A 257 12.10 -10.23 -10.00
N SER A 258 12.73 -11.10 -10.81
CA SER A 258 12.78 -10.93 -12.26
C SER A 258 11.51 -11.40 -12.97
N THR A 259 10.85 -12.45 -12.47
CA THR A 259 9.76 -13.19 -13.16
C THR A 259 8.37 -13.03 -12.54
N PHE A 260 8.22 -12.78 -11.23
CA PHE A 260 6.91 -12.81 -10.59
C PHE A 260 6.01 -11.65 -11.04
N ILE A 261 6.52 -10.41 -11.03
CA ILE A 261 5.85 -9.25 -11.66
C ILE A 261 6.67 -8.78 -12.85
N THR A 262 5.99 -8.67 -13.99
CA THR A 262 6.55 -8.42 -15.31
C THR A 262 6.03 -7.12 -15.92
N GLU A 263 6.58 -6.71 -17.06
CA GLU A 263 6.08 -5.52 -17.76
C GLU A 263 4.61 -5.68 -18.19
N GLU A 264 4.22 -6.88 -18.63
CA GLU A 264 2.83 -7.20 -18.96
C GLU A 264 1.87 -7.07 -17.77
N ASP A 265 2.31 -7.28 -16.52
CA ASP A 265 1.45 -7.09 -15.36
C ASP A 265 1.06 -5.62 -15.19
N LEU A 266 2.03 -4.69 -15.28
CA LEU A 266 1.76 -3.25 -15.22
C LEU A 266 0.91 -2.79 -16.41
N ALA A 267 1.14 -3.36 -17.60
CA ALA A 267 0.31 -3.10 -18.77
C ALA A 267 -1.14 -3.59 -18.61
N GLN A 268 -1.34 -4.78 -18.01
CA GLN A 268 -2.66 -5.35 -17.72
C GLN A 268 -3.39 -4.58 -16.61
N ILE A 269 -2.67 -4.09 -15.60
CA ILE A 269 -3.23 -3.23 -14.54
C ILE A 269 -3.85 -1.96 -15.15
N ALA A 270 -3.10 -1.24 -15.99
CA ALA A 270 -3.65 -0.10 -16.74
C ALA A 270 -4.80 -0.52 -17.67
N GLY A 271 -4.66 -1.68 -18.33
CA GLY A 271 -5.68 -2.29 -19.19
C GLY A 271 -7.00 -2.62 -18.50
N ALA A 272 -6.97 -2.95 -17.20
CA ALA A 272 -8.12 -3.18 -16.35
C ALA A 272 -8.81 -1.89 -15.86
N GLY A 273 -8.37 -0.71 -16.33
CA GLY A 273 -8.93 0.59 -15.93
C GLY A 273 -8.42 1.09 -14.58
N LEU A 274 -7.47 0.39 -13.96
CA LEU A 274 -6.77 0.86 -12.76
C LEU A 274 -5.84 2.02 -13.11
N ASN A 275 -5.44 2.78 -12.09
CA ASN A 275 -4.58 3.97 -12.26
C ASN A 275 -3.47 4.15 -11.22
N TRP A 276 -3.44 3.30 -10.20
CA TRP A 276 -2.38 3.27 -9.19
C TRP A 276 -1.91 1.84 -8.90
N VAL A 277 -0.68 1.70 -8.39
CA VAL A 277 -0.20 0.49 -7.71
C VAL A 277 0.34 0.85 -6.33
N ARG A 278 0.11 -0.01 -5.33
CA ARG A 278 0.81 0.04 -4.05
C ARG A 278 1.93 -0.98 -4.10
N LEU A 279 3.15 -0.54 -3.77
CA LEU A 279 4.38 -1.31 -3.93
C LEU A 279 5.05 -1.48 -2.57
N PRO A 280 4.74 -2.58 -1.84
CA PRO A 280 5.50 -3.02 -0.68
C PRO A 280 6.99 -3.14 -0.99
N ILE A 281 7.82 -2.45 -0.21
CA ILE A 281 9.28 -2.61 -0.19
C ILE A 281 9.77 -2.85 1.24
N PRO A 282 10.76 -3.74 1.43
CA PRO A 282 11.29 -4.01 2.75
C PRO A 282 12.43 -3.06 3.15
N PHE A 283 12.74 -2.98 4.45
CA PHE A 283 13.95 -2.28 4.91
C PHE A 283 15.24 -2.87 4.31
N TRP A 284 15.29 -4.17 3.98
CA TRP A 284 16.45 -4.80 3.33
C TRP A 284 16.67 -4.36 1.87
N ALA A 285 15.74 -3.63 1.26
CA ALA A 285 16.01 -2.87 0.04
C ALA A 285 17.00 -1.71 0.28
N VAL A 286 17.00 -1.17 1.50
CA VAL A 286 17.91 -0.10 1.95
C VAL A 286 19.14 -0.70 2.63
N GLU A 287 19.00 -1.51 3.68
CA GLU A 287 20.15 -2.08 4.41
C GLU A 287 19.82 -3.32 5.27
N VAL A 288 20.88 -4.06 5.61
CA VAL A 288 20.88 -5.29 6.41
C VAL A 288 22.13 -5.25 7.29
N TRP A 289 22.04 -5.66 8.55
CA TRP A 289 23.16 -5.64 9.49
C TRP A 289 23.63 -7.07 9.84
N ASP A 290 24.94 -7.31 9.67
CA ASP A 290 25.61 -8.55 10.08
C ASP A 290 25.69 -8.72 11.61
N ASP A 291 25.35 -7.68 12.37
CA ASP A 291 25.33 -7.64 13.84
C ASP A 291 24.07 -6.89 14.31
N VAL A 292 23.17 -7.62 14.97
CA VAL A 292 21.98 -7.06 15.62
C VAL A 292 21.89 -7.50 17.09
N GLY A 293 23.05 -7.64 17.74
CA GLY A 293 23.17 -8.06 19.12
C GLY A 293 23.30 -9.57 19.31
N VAL A 294 23.18 -10.03 20.55
CA VAL A 294 23.34 -11.45 20.94
C VAL A 294 22.05 -12.11 21.42
N ASP A 295 21.91 -13.40 21.13
CA ASP A 295 20.84 -14.24 21.67
C ASP A 295 21.08 -14.67 23.13
N ALA A 296 20.17 -15.47 23.69
CA ALA A 296 20.23 -15.95 25.07
C ALA A 296 21.43 -16.87 25.37
N ASP A 297 22.02 -17.51 24.34
CA ASP A 297 23.24 -18.31 24.44
C ASP A 297 24.51 -17.49 24.13
N GLY A 298 24.37 -16.16 24.03
CA GLY A 298 25.45 -15.22 23.74
C GLY A 298 25.99 -15.30 22.32
N GLN A 299 25.28 -15.93 21.39
CA GLN A 299 25.69 -16.01 19.99
C GLN A 299 25.26 -14.74 19.23
N LYS A 300 26.14 -14.28 18.33
CA LYS A 300 25.91 -13.11 17.50
C LYS A 300 24.77 -13.37 16.52
N VAL A 301 23.75 -12.52 16.53
CA VAL A 301 22.64 -12.55 15.57
C VAL A 301 22.97 -11.66 14.38
N ALA A 302 22.69 -12.17 13.18
CA ALA A 302 22.81 -11.46 11.90
C ALA A 302 21.48 -11.53 11.15
N GLU A 303 21.17 -10.51 10.37
CA GLU A 303 19.95 -10.48 9.56
C GLU A 303 20.14 -11.30 8.27
N PRO A 304 19.26 -12.28 7.96
CA PRO A 304 19.51 -13.24 6.89
C PRO A 304 19.15 -12.73 5.48
N PHE A 305 18.55 -11.54 5.37
CA PHE A 305 17.92 -11.03 4.15
C PHE A 305 18.93 -10.69 3.03
N LEU A 306 18.46 -10.71 1.78
CA LEU A 306 19.27 -10.35 0.62
C LEU A 306 19.41 -8.83 0.46
N ALA A 307 20.41 -8.27 1.13
CA ALA A 307 20.66 -6.83 1.19
C ALA A 307 20.73 -6.14 -0.19
N LYS A 308 19.93 -5.07 -0.36
CA LYS A 308 19.95 -4.09 -1.48
C LYS A 308 19.62 -4.63 -2.87
N VAL A 309 19.55 -5.95 -3.09
CA VAL A 309 19.37 -6.53 -4.45
C VAL A 309 17.99 -6.26 -5.03
N CYS A 310 16.92 -6.29 -4.23
CA CYS A 310 15.57 -6.01 -4.69
C CYS A 310 15.39 -4.58 -5.23
N TRP A 311 16.19 -3.61 -4.77
CA TRP A 311 16.03 -2.19 -5.15
C TRP A 311 16.11 -1.92 -6.65
N LYS A 312 17.00 -2.60 -7.40
CA LYS A 312 17.05 -2.43 -8.87
C LYS A 312 15.76 -2.89 -9.57
N TYR A 313 15.05 -3.86 -8.99
CA TYR A 313 13.76 -4.33 -9.47
C TYR A 313 12.62 -3.40 -9.05
N VAL A 314 12.69 -2.75 -7.88
CA VAL A 314 11.79 -1.66 -7.49
C VAL A 314 11.86 -0.55 -8.54
N VAL A 315 13.06 -0.07 -8.87
CA VAL A 315 13.28 0.96 -9.90
C VAL A 315 12.73 0.53 -11.26
N ARG A 316 12.90 -0.75 -11.65
CA ARG A 316 12.32 -1.33 -12.88
C ARG A 316 10.79 -1.26 -12.89
N VAL A 317 10.14 -1.59 -11.76
CA VAL A 317 8.67 -1.46 -11.61
C VAL A 317 8.23 0.01 -11.69
N LEU A 318 8.99 0.96 -11.12
CA LEU A 318 8.70 2.40 -11.25
C LEU A 318 8.84 2.89 -12.72
N GLN A 319 9.78 2.34 -13.49
CA GLN A 319 9.92 2.63 -14.92
C GLN A 319 8.74 2.07 -15.74
N TRP A 320 8.27 0.87 -15.43
CA TRP A 320 7.07 0.31 -16.05
C TRP A 320 5.80 1.08 -15.66
N ALA A 321 5.64 1.45 -14.38
CA ALA A 321 4.54 2.30 -13.94
C ALA A 321 4.52 3.63 -14.71
N ARG A 322 5.69 4.27 -14.91
CA ARG A 322 5.83 5.44 -15.79
C ARG A 322 5.38 5.15 -17.22
N LYS A 323 5.90 4.09 -17.85
CA LYS A 323 5.58 3.72 -19.24
C LYS A 323 4.08 3.57 -19.48
N TYR A 324 3.32 3.05 -18.51
CA TYR A 324 1.86 2.85 -18.60
C TYR A 324 1.01 3.96 -17.94
N GLY A 325 1.62 5.02 -17.43
CA GLY A 325 0.91 6.16 -16.84
C GLY A 325 0.25 5.88 -15.48
N LEU A 326 0.78 4.90 -14.73
CA LEU A 326 0.35 4.50 -13.40
C LEU A 326 1.10 5.27 -12.31
N ARG A 327 0.39 5.69 -11.25
CA ARG A 327 0.99 6.29 -10.05
C ARG A 327 1.30 5.21 -9.00
N VAL A 328 2.25 5.48 -8.11
CA VAL A 328 2.75 4.51 -7.14
C VAL A 328 2.63 5.05 -5.72
N LEU A 329 2.02 4.27 -4.84
CA LEU A 329 2.31 4.34 -3.40
C LEU A 329 3.52 3.45 -3.14
N LEU A 330 4.67 4.03 -2.82
CA LEU A 330 5.85 3.27 -2.42
C LEU A 330 5.79 3.06 -0.89
N ASP A 331 5.66 1.83 -0.45
CA ASP A 331 5.26 1.50 0.93
C ASP A 331 6.39 0.78 1.68
N LEU A 332 6.91 1.37 2.78
CA LEU A 332 7.83 0.64 3.65
C LEU A 332 7.07 -0.41 4.45
N HIS A 333 7.15 -1.66 4.00
CA HIS A 333 6.29 -2.72 4.50
C HIS A 333 6.88 -3.45 5.72
N THR A 334 8.18 -3.31 5.97
CA THR A 334 8.91 -4.02 7.05
C THR A 334 9.84 -3.10 7.82
N ALA A 335 9.94 -3.28 9.14
CA ALA A 335 10.86 -2.55 10.00
C ALA A 335 11.81 -3.49 10.77
N PRO A 336 13.05 -3.05 11.08
CA PRO A 336 13.92 -3.74 12.03
C PRO A 336 13.21 -4.05 13.35
N GLY A 337 13.33 -5.30 13.82
CA GLY A 337 12.64 -5.79 15.02
C GLY A 337 11.18 -6.22 14.84
N SER A 338 10.59 -6.04 13.65
CA SER A 338 9.16 -6.25 13.33
C SER A 338 8.20 -5.32 14.08
N GLN A 339 7.28 -4.70 13.31
CA GLN A 339 6.25 -3.77 13.81
C GLN A 339 4.91 -4.43 14.18
N ASN A 340 4.68 -5.69 13.79
CA ASN A 340 3.42 -6.41 14.04
C ASN A 340 3.56 -7.91 14.37
N GLY A 341 4.74 -8.51 14.22
CA GLY A 341 4.96 -9.94 14.49
C GLY A 341 4.35 -10.88 13.45
N PHE A 342 3.85 -10.36 12.32
CA PHE A 342 3.29 -11.14 11.22
C PHE A 342 4.36 -11.44 10.15
N ASN A 343 4.16 -12.48 9.35
CA ASN A 343 5.14 -12.97 8.37
C ASN A 343 5.56 -11.91 7.32
N HIS A 344 4.61 -11.11 6.82
CA HIS A 344 4.85 -10.00 5.89
C HIS A 344 5.63 -8.81 6.49
N SER A 345 5.90 -8.78 7.80
CA SER A 345 6.92 -7.89 8.38
C SER A 345 8.37 -8.40 8.21
N GLY A 346 8.55 -9.55 7.54
CA GLY A 346 9.83 -10.21 7.30
C GLY A 346 10.19 -11.26 8.36
N LYS A 347 9.81 -11.05 9.63
CA LYS A 347 10.00 -12.03 10.72
C LYS A 347 8.77 -12.08 11.63
N SER A 348 8.26 -13.29 11.83
CA SER A 348 7.10 -13.57 12.70
C SER A 348 7.47 -13.54 14.20
N GLY A 349 6.47 -13.35 15.05
CA GLY A 349 6.58 -13.50 16.51
C GLY A 349 6.73 -12.16 17.25
N ALA A 350 7.86 -11.95 17.91
CA ALA A 350 8.05 -10.85 18.85
C ALA A 350 8.20 -9.47 18.16
N ILE A 351 7.29 -8.54 18.47
CA ILE A 351 7.34 -7.13 18.08
C ILE A 351 8.41 -6.41 18.91
N ASN A 352 9.59 -6.17 18.34
CA ASN A 352 10.69 -5.44 18.98
C ASN A 352 10.92 -4.05 18.36
N TRP A 353 10.09 -3.64 17.39
CA TRP A 353 10.03 -2.26 16.92
C TRP A 353 9.15 -1.41 17.85
N LEU A 354 9.66 -0.28 18.33
CA LEU A 354 8.98 0.68 19.23
C LEU A 354 8.43 0.06 20.55
N ASN A 355 8.79 -1.19 20.85
CA ASN A 355 8.37 -1.99 21.99
C ASN A 355 9.56 -2.82 22.52
N GLY A 356 9.60 -3.07 23.83
CA GLY A 356 10.70 -3.80 24.47
C GLY A 356 11.99 -2.98 24.61
N VAL A 357 13.04 -3.64 25.10
CA VAL A 357 14.35 -3.00 25.38
C VAL A 357 14.98 -2.42 24.11
N MET A 358 14.88 -3.11 22.97
CA MET A 358 15.43 -2.66 21.68
C MET A 358 14.48 -1.74 20.88
N GLY A 359 13.29 -1.44 21.42
CA GLY A 359 12.23 -0.69 20.74
C GLY A 359 12.67 0.65 20.18
N LEU A 360 13.45 1.42 20.94
CA LEU A 360 13.93 2.74 20.51
C LEU A 360 15.00 2.63 19.42
N ALA A 361 16.01 1.76 19.61
CA ALA A 361 17.07 1.57 18.64
C ALA A 361 16.53 1.11 17.26
N ASN A 362 15.60 0.15 17.27
CA ASN A 362 14.91 -0.33 16.06
C ASN A 362 14.09 0.77 15.37
N ALA A 363 13.37 1.60 16.14
CA ALA A 363 12.62 2.72 15.57
C ALA A 363 13.54 3.85 15.04
N GLN A 364 14.67 4.14 15.72
CA GLN A 364 15.69 5.06 15.22
C GLN A 364 16.27 4.59 13.86
N ARG A 365 16.61 3.30 13.73
CA ARG A 365 17.07 2.71 12.46
C ARG A 365 15.99 2.76 11.37
N SER A 366 14.72 2.58 11.74
CA SER A 366 13.59 2.73 10.81
C SER A 366 13.51 4.14 10.22
N LEU A 367 13.83 5.19 10.99
CA LEU A 367 13.82 6.57 10.47
C LEU A 367 14.86 6.77 9.36
N ASP A 368 16.08 6.23 9.46
CA ASP A 368 17.08 6.33 8.37
C ASP A 368 16.68 5.51 7.13
N VAL A 369 15.96 4.40 7.29
CA VAL A 369 15.36 3.65 6.17
C VAL A 369 14.30 4.50 5.46
N ILE A 370 13.38 5.11 6.23
CA ILE A 370 12.35 6.03 5.72
C ILE A 370 13.00 7.23 5.02
N ARG A 371 14.00 7.86 5.65
CA ARG A 371 14.78 8.98 5.12
C ARG A 371 15.32 8.68 3.73
N SER A 372 15.97 7.52 3.58
CA SER A 372 16.54 7.05 2.31
C SER A 372 15.48 6.89 1.20
N ILE A 373 14.29 6.40 1.56
CA ILE A 373 13.16 6.21 0.62
C ILE A 373 12.57 7.57 0.19
N PHE A 374 12.34 8.49 1.13
CA PHE A 374 11.82 9.82 0.82
C PHE A 374 12.83 10.69 0.05
N GLU A 375 14.12 10.57 0.36
CA GLU A 375 15.21 11.21 -0.40
C GLU A 375 15.26 10.73 -1.85
N PHE A 376 15.02 9.44 -2.10
CA PHE A 376 14.88 8.94 -3.47
C PHE A 376 13.62 9.45 -4.17
N ALA A 377 12.46 9.29 -3.53
CA ALA A 377 11.15 9.58 -4.13
C ALA A 377 10.91 11.08 -4.41
N SER A 378 11.56 11.96 -3.65
CA SER A 378 11.42 13.42 -3.76
C SER A 378 12.29 14.06 -4.84
N GLN A 379 13.11 13.27 -5.54
CA GLN A 379 13.86 13.77 -6.70
C GLN A 379 12.89 14.16 -7.84
N PRO A 380 13.17 15.23 -8.61
CA PRO A 380 12.31 15.66 -9.72
C PRO A 380 12.04 14.56 -10.76
N GLU A 381 12.98 13.63 -10.91
CA GLU A 381 12.86 12.46 -11.79
C GLU A 381 11.72 11.52 -11.36
N TRP A 382 11.37 11.42 -10.06
CA TRP A 382 10.45 10.40 -9.51
C TRP A 382 9.13 10.91 -8.95
N GLN A 383 9.06 12.16 -8.47
CA GLN A 383 7.90 12.71 -7.75
C GLN A 383 6.52 12.54 -8.45
N ASP A 384 6.48 12.57 -9.78
CA ASP A 384 5.23 12.42 -10.57
C ASP A 384 4.74 10.95 -10.60
N VAL A 385 5.67 10.00 -10.49
CA VAL A 385 5.42 8.54 -10.49
C VAL A 385 5.20 8.03 -9.07
N VAL A 386 5.92 8.58 -8.09
CA VAL A 386 5.78 8.26 -6.65
C VAL A 386 5.24 9.47 -5.89
N PRO A 387 3.98 9.89 -6.12
CA PRO A 387 3.38 11.06 -5.46
C PRO A 387 2.98 10.81 -4.00
N MET A 388 3.03 9.57 -3.51
CA MET A 388 2.78 9.21 -2.11
C MET A 388 3.74 8.11 -1.66
N VAL A 389 4.16 8.16 -0.39
CA VAL A 389 5.04 7.16 0.24
C VAL A 389 4.47 6.74 1.59
N GLY A 390 4.33 5.43 1.82
CA GLY A 390 3.93 4.83 3.09
C GLY A 390 5.11 4.76 4.05
N VAL A 391 4.96 5.36 5.23
CA VAL A 391 6.02 5.49 6.24
C VAL A 391 6.31 4.16 6.93
N LEU A 392 5.27 3.40 7.28
CA LEU A 392 5.37 2.02 7.77
C LEU A 392 4.02 1.31 7.67
N ASN A 393 4.01 0.13 7.07
CA ASN A 393 2.84 -0.75 7.00
C ASN A 393 2.47 -1.33 8.38
N GLU A 394 1.17 -1.35 8.71
CA GLU A 394 0.59 -2.14 9.82
C GLU A 394 1.35 -2.16 11.17
N PRO A 395 1.84 -1.04 11.74
CA PRO A 395 2.41 -1.07 13.09
C PRO A 395 1.32 -1.39 14.13
N TYR A 396 1.47 -2.51 14.85
CA TYR A 396 0.40 -3.05 15.71
C TYR A 396 0.25 -2.24 17.00
N GLN A 397 -0.60 -1.21 16.96
CA GLN A 397 -0.74 -0.18 18.01
C GLN A 397 -1.07 -0.76 19.39
N ALA A 398 -1.81 -1.88 19.44
CA ALA A 398 -2.17 -2.55 20.69
C ALA A 398 -0.96 -3.11 21.46
N THR A 399 0.19 -3.30 20.81
CA THR A 399 1.47 -3.68 21.47
C THR A 399 2.43 -2.50 21.60
N VAL A 400 2.60 -1.65 20.58
CA VAL A 400 3.59 -0.54 20.63
C VAL A 400 3.10 0.69 21.40
N GLY A 401 1.78 0.88 21.49
CA GLY A 401 1.15 2.04 22.12
C GLY A 401 0.85 3.18 21.14
N GLY A 402 -0.34 3.79 21.29
CA GLY A 402 -0.82 4.85 20.38
C GLY A 402 -0.04 6.16 20.50
N ASP A 403 0.33 6.59 21.71
CA ASP A 403 1.07 7.82 21.92
C ASP A 403 2.51 7.71 21.37
N GLN A 404 3.11 6.52 21.51
CA GLN A 404 4.40 6.15 20.94
C GLN A 404 4.34 6.20 19.40
N LEU A 405 3.31 5.58 18.80
CA LEU A 405 3.13 5.57 17.34
C LEU A 405 2.92 6.99 16.78
N ARG A 406 2.10 7.82 17.43
CA ARG A 406 1.92 9.24 17.08
C ARG A 406 3.22 10.03 17.16
N SER A 407 4.06 9.77 18.18
CA SER A 407 5.39 10.39 18.31
C SER A 407 6.30 10.02 17.15
N PHE A 408 6.37 8.74 16.79
CA PHE A 408 7.15 8.25 15.65
C PHE A 408 6.68 8.86 14.32
N TYR A 409 5.37 8.90 14.06
CA TYR A 409 4.79 9.53 12.87
C TYR A 409 5.07 11.03 12.79
N TYR A 410 5.07 11.75 13.92
CA TYR A 410 5.44 13.17 13.94
C TYR A 410 6.95 13.40 13.74
N GLU A 411 7.81 12.50 14.22
CA GLU A 411 9.25 12.54 13.91
C GLU A 411 9.50 12.32 12.41
N ALA A 412 8.88 11.28 11.83
CA ALA A 412 8.94 11.00 10.41
C ALA A 412 8.41 12.19 9.58
N TYR A 413 7.30 12.82 9.97
CA TYR A 413 6.80 14.04 9.33
C TYR A 413 7.82 15.18 9.34
N LYS A 414 8.43 15.47 10.49
CA LYS A 414 9.44 16.54 10.62
C LYS A 414 10.66 16.27 9.76
N MET A 415 11.18 15.05 9.80
CA MET A 415 12.31 14.60 8.99
C MET A 415 12.00 14.76 7.50
N VAL A 416 10.88 14.22 7.03
CA VAL A 416 10.48 14.30 5.62
C VAL A 416 10.26 15.74 5.17
N ARG A 417 9.56 16.58 5.94
CA ARG A 417 9.33 17.99 5.53
C ARG A 417 10.57 18.87 5.66
N ASN A 418 11.61 18.45 6.40
CA ASN A 418 12.94 19.05 6.34
C ASN A 418 13.71 18.69 5.05
N ILE A 419 13.52 17.48 4.52
CA ILE A 419 14.04 17.05 3.21
C ILE A 419 13.29 17.74 2.07
N THR A 420 11.96 17.63 2.05
CA THR A 420 11.15 18.01 0.89
C THR A 420 10.80 19.48 0.84
N GLY A 421 10.82 20.17 1.99
CA GLY A 421 10.09 21.41 2.18
C GLY A 421 8.58 21.17 2.28
N VAL A 422 7.81 22.27 2.22
CA VAL A 422 6.36 22.30 2.45
C VAL A 422 5.61 22.93 1.27
N GLY A 423 4.46 22.34 0.91
CA GLY A 423 3.51 22.85 -0.08
C GLY A 423 3.38 22.00 -1.35
N GLU A 424 2.47 22.37 -2.25
CA GLU A 424 2.27 21.66 -3.52
C GLU A 424 3.58 21.53 -4.32
N GLY A 425 3.88 20.32 -4.82
CA GLY A 425 5.13 20.02 -5.51
C GLY A 425 6.39 19.91 -4.63
N LYS A 426 6.24 19.84 -3.30
CA LYS A 426 7.37 19.61 -2.37
C LYS A 426 7.45 18.16 -1.93
N GLY A 427 7.95 17.29 -2.80
CA GLY A 427 8.02 15.85 -2.56
C GLY A 427 6.63 15.19 -2.38
N PRO A 428 6.58 13.91 -1.96
CA PRO A 428 5.34 13.15 -1.90
C PRO A 428 4.42 13.51 -0.72
N VAL A 429 3.18 13.05 -0.82
CA VAL A 429 2.23 12.88 0.30
C VAL A 429 2.78 11.80 1.24
N ILE A 430 2.71 12.04 2.55
CA ILE A 430 3.19 11.12 3.59
C ILE A 430 2.02 10.26 4.05
N ALA A 431 2.01 8.96 3.77
CA ALA A 431 0.98 8.05 4.25
C ALA A 431 1.39 7.37 5.56
N PHE A 432 0.46 7.35 6.51
CA PHE A 432 0.55 6.64 7.78
C PHE A 432 -0.53 5.56 7.84
N HIS A 433 -0.20 4.36 8.32
CA HIS A 433 -1.21 3.33 8.60
C HIS A 433 -1.89 3.60 9.96
N ASP A 434 -3.18 3.29 10.08
CA ASP A 434 -4.02 3.61 11.26
C ASP A 434 -3.65 2.85 12.56
N GLY A 435 -2.78 1.85 12.43
CA GLY A 435 -2.34 0.98 13.53
C GLY A 435 -3.40 -0.02 14.03
N PHE A 436 -4.36 -0.40 13.19
CA PHE A 436 -5.54 -1.23 13.48
C PHE A 436 -6.51 -0.62 14.50
N SER A 437 -6.60 0.70 14.55
CA SER A 437 -7.32 1.45 15.60
C SER A 437 -8.59 2.17 15.13
N GLY A 438 -8.84 2.20 13.82
CA GLY A 438 -9.88 2.94 13.12
C GLY A 438 -9.47 4.39 12.83
N PHE A 439 -9.80 4.88 11.63
CA PHE A 439 -9.64 6.29 11.22
C PHE A 439 -10.06 7.31 12.29
N GLN A 440 -11.09 7.01 13.08
CA GLN A 440 -11.64 7.89 14.11
C GLN A 440 -10.62 8.27 15.20
N GLN A 441 -9.60 7.44 15.44
CA GLN A 441 -8.51 7.77 16.37
C GLN A 441 -7.57 8.85 15.82
N TRP A 442 -7.52 9.02 14.51
CA TRP A 442 -6.59 9.92 13.82
C TRP A 442 -7.19 11.29 13.52
N ALA A 443 -8.49 11.49 13.74
CA ALA A 443 -9.16 12.79 13.63
C ALA A 443 -8.39 13.90 14.40
N GLY A 444 -8.08 15.00 13.70
CA GLY A 444 -7.29 16.12 14.25
C GLY A 444 -5.79 15.86 14.48
N PHE A 445 -5.26 14.67 14.18
CA PHE A 445 -3.82 14.39 14.30
C PHE A 445 -3.03 15.28 13.33
N LEU A 446 -2.12 16.10 13.89
CA LEU A 446 -1.29 17.06 13.17
C LEU A 446 -2.09 18.04 12.27
N GLU A 447 -3.23 18.54 12.75
CA GLU A 447 -4.01 19.57 12.02
C GLU A 447 -3.11 20.75 11.58
N GLY A 448 -3.10 21.05 10.28
CA GLY A 448 -2.20 22.03 9.65
C GLY A 448 -0.94 21.44 8.99
N ALA A 449 -0.67 20.14 9.15
CA ALA A 449 0.49 19.46 8.54
C ALA A 449 0.38 19.33 7.01
N ASP A 450 1.49 19.54 6.31
CA ASP A 450 1.53 19.50 4.85
C ASP A 450 1.41 18.07 4.30
N ARG A 451 0.28 17.80 3.63
CA ARG A 451 0.06 16.60 2.79
C ARG A 451 0.41 15.29 3.51
N ILE A 452 -0.33 15.03 4.59
CA ILE A 452 -0.38 13.72 5.23
C ILE A 452 -1.63 12.96 4.75
N ALA A 453 -1.53 11.63 4.71
CA ALA A 453 -2.61 10.71 4.41
C ALA A 453 -2.70 9.62 5.49
N ILE A 454 -3.91 9.07 5.68
CA ILE A 454 -4.18 7.97 6.61
C ILE A 454 -4.71 6.76 5.82
N ASP A 455 -4.17 5.60 6.15
CA ASP A 455 -4.35 4.33 5.47
C ASP A 455 -4.98 3.30 6.44
N ASP A 456 -5.99 2.55 5.97
CA ASP A 456 -6.77 1.56 6.72
C ASP A 456 -6.92 0.29 5.86
N HIS A 457 -6.91 -0.87 6.52
CA HIS A 457 -6.87 -2.18 5.88
C HIS A 457 -8.15 -3.01 6.20
N PRO A 458 -9.33 -2.61 5.68
CA PRO A 458 -10.59 -3.25 6.00
C PRO A 458 -10.75 -4.66 5.41
N TYR A 459 -10.66 -5.67 6.28
CA TYR A 459 -10.87 -7.09 5.97
C TYR A 459 -11.97 -7.72 6.83
N PHE A 460 -12.81 -8.59 6.25
CA PHE A 460 -13.75 -9.42 7.02
C PHE A 460 -13.12 -10.73 7.50
N ALA A 461 -12.21 -11.32 6.71
CA ALA A 461 -11.55 -12.61 6.98
C ALA A 461 -11.00 -12.75 8.41
N PHE A 462 -10.41 -11.69 8.96
CA PHE A 462 -9.64 -11.73 10.20
C PHE A 462 -10.42 -11.29 11.45
N GLY A 463 -11.74 -11.11 11.35
CA GLY A 463 -12.61 -10.67 12.45
C GLY A 463 -12.81 -11.67 13.61
N GLY A 464 -11.94 -12.68 13.75
CA GLY A 464 -12.00 -13.71 14.79
C GLY A 464 -13.24 -14.62 14.73
N ARG A 465 -13.86 -14.74 13.55
CA ARG A 465 -15.13 -15.46 13.33
C ARG A 465 -15.02 -16.38 12.10
N PRO A 466 -15.71 -17.54 12.09
CA PRO A 466 -15.68 -18.45 10.93
C PRO A 466 -16.35 -17.94 9.65
N ASN A 467 -17.10 -16.82 9.67
CA ASN A 467 -17.74 -16.18 8.51
C ASN A 467 -18.35 -17.16 7.49
N ARG A 468 -19.43 -17.83 7.90
CA ARG A 468 -20.07 -18.97 7.20
C ARG A 468 -21.35 -18.59 6.46
N GLU A 469 -21.72 -17.31 6.50
CA GLU A 469 -22.84 -16.72 5.80
C GLU A 469 -22.67 -16.85 4.28
N LEU A 470 -23.67 -17.39 3.59
CA LEU A 470 -23.56 -17.78 2.19
C LEU A 470 -23.49 -16.56 1.26
N VAL A 471 -22.58 -16.59 0.28
CA VAL A 471 -22.45 -15.56 -0.77
C VAL A 471 -23.32 -15.86 -2.01
N ASN A 472 -23.69 -17.13 -2.21
CA ASN A 472 -24.47 -17.61 -3.36
C ASN A 472 -26.00 -17.61 -3.13
N VAL A 473 -26.47 -16.72 -2.25
CA VAL A 473 -27.90 -16.46 -1.99
C VAL A 473 -28.21 -14.99 -2.25
N THR A 474 -29.49 -14.67 -2.41
CA THR A 474 -29.97 -13.29 -2.56
C THR A 474 -29.39 -12.36 -1.49
N ALA A 475 -28.91 -11.19 -1.91
CA ALA A 475 -28.23 -10.23 -1.05
C ALA A 475 -29.20 -9.39 -0.19
N ASP A 476 -28.77 -9.08 1.02
CA ASP A 476 -29.52 -8.24 1.96
C ASP A 476 -29.67 -6.81 1.42
N GLY A 477 -30.88 -6.26 1.53
CA GLY A 477 -31.19 -4.88 1.15
C GLY A 477 -31.22 -4.58 -0.36
N GLY A 478 -30.93 -5.56 -1.22
CA GLY A 478 -31.10 -5.45 -2.66
C GLY A 478 -32.57 -5.48 -3.12
N ASP A 479 -32.78 -5.44 -4.43
CA ASP A 479 -34.11 -5.56 -5.07
C ASP A 479 -34.65 -7.01 -5.18
N GLY A 480 -33.93 -7.97 -4.58
CA GLY A 480 -34.20 -9.40 -4.67
C GLY A 480 -33.54 -10.12 -5.86
N THR A 481 -32.89 -9.40 -6.79
CA THR A 481 -32.25 -10.01 -7.99
C THR A 481 -30.73 -10.20 -7.86
N LEU A 482 -30.11 -9.52 -6.90
CA LEU A 482 -28.66 -9.55 -6.68
C LEU A 482 -28.27 -10.68 -5.70
N MET A 483 -27.18 -11.39 -5.98
CA MET A 483 -26.55 -12.36 -5.08
C MET A 483 -25.55 -11.70 -4.13
N GLY A 484 -25.21 -12.36 -3.02
CA GLY A 484 -24.15 -11.93 -2.10
C GLY A 484 -24.41 -12.21 -0.62
N GLY A 485 -25.62 -12.58 -0.22
CA GLY A 485 -26.01 -12.65 1.18
C GLY A 485 -25.81 -11.31 1.92
N PRO A 486 -25.29 -11.29 3.17
CA PRO A 486 -25.07 -10.04 3.89
C PRO A 486 -23.90 -9.23 3.35
N TRP A 487 -22.91 -9.89 2.73
CA TRP A 487 -21.57 -9.35 2.51
C TRP A 487 -21.52 -8.01 1.74
N PRO A 488 -22.25 -7.81 0.62
CA PRO A 488 -22.22 -6.52 -0.08
C PRO A 488 -22.76 -5.38 0.78
N LYS A 489 -23.75 -5.65 1.64
CA LYS A 489 -24.36 -4.63 2.50
C LYS A 489 -23.47 -4.31 3.70
N ASP A 490 -22.79 -5.31 4.27
CA ASP A 490 -21.86 -5.09 5.37
C ASP A 490 -20.59 -4.35 4.89
N ALA A 491 -20.10 -4.60 3.66
CA ALA A 491 -19.01 -3.81 3.04
C ALA A 491 -19.35 -2.32 2.93
N CYS A 492 -20.62 -2.00 2.63
CA CYS A 492 -21.09 -0.61 2.60
C CYS A 492 -21.04 0.10 3.96
N GLY A 493 -20.91 -0.63 5.08
CA GLY A 493 -20.67 -0.05 6.40
C GLY A 493 -19.34 0.70 6.52
N TRP A 494 -18.36 0.41 5.66
CA TRP A 494 -17.07 1.12 5.65
C TRP A 494 -17.18 2.58 5.16
N ALA A 495 -18.23 2.90 4.39
CA ALA A 495 -18.36 4.18 3.70
C ALA A 495 -18.41 5.38 4.67
N ASP A 496 -19.20 5.27 5.75
CA ASP A 496 -19.32 6.33 6.77
C ASP A 496 -17.99 6.57 7.51
N SER A 497 -17.19 5.52 7.70
CA SER A 497 -15.88 5.60 8.36
C SER A 497 -14.91 6.47 7.55
N ILE A 498 -14.79 6.18 6.26
CA ILE A 498 -13.89 6.88 5.34
C ILE A 498 -14.37 8.30 5.05
N ALA A 499 -15.68 8.53 4.86
CA ALA A 499 -16.21 9.89 4.67
C ALA A 499 -16.00 10.78 5.90
N SER A 500 -16.13 10.20 7.10
CA SER A 500 -15.79 10.89 8.36
C SER A 500 -14.30 11.21 8.43
N SER A 501 -13.42 10.26 8.08
CA SER A 501 -11.97 10.48 8.02
C SER A 501 -11.56 11.59 7.06
N ARG A 502 -12.15 11.61 5.85
CA ARG A 502 -11.88 12.64 4.84
C ARG A 502 -12.28 14.04 5.29
N THR A 503 -13.24 14.13 6.20
CA THR A 503 -13.68 15.40 6.82
C THR A 503 -12.83 15.79 8.03
N ALA A 504 -12.42 14.83 8.87
CA ALA A 504 -11.81 15.06 10.18
C ALA A 504 -10.27 14.90 10.24
N PHE A 505 -9.65 14.34 9.20
CA PHE A 505 -8.20 14.17 9.07
C PHE A 505 -7.68 14.79 7.77
N GLY A 506 -8.19 14.34 6.62
CA GLY A 506 -7.67 14.71 5.30
C GLY A 506 -7.63 13.53 4.34
N ILE A 507 -6.60 13.41 3.51
CA ILE A 507 -6.48 12.33 2.51
C ILE A 507 -6.60 10.98 3.22
N SER A 508 -7.65 10.22 2.92
CA SER A 508 -7.95 8.92 3.54
C SER A 508 -8.36 7.92 2.46
N PHE A 509 -7.78 6.73 2.47
CA PHE A 509 -7.99 5.67 1.48
C PHE A 509 -7.84 4.30 2.15
N ALA A 510 -8.21 3.23 1.44
CA ALA A 510 -7.93 1.86 1.88
C ALA A 510 -6.76 1.27 1.09
N GLY A 511 -5.58 1.19 1.69
CA GLY A 511 -4.36 0.62 1.12
C GLY A 511 -4.45 -0.88 0.91
N GLU A 512 -5.37 -1.54 1.62
CA GLU A 512 -5.68 -2.96 1.42
C GLU A 512 -7.16 -3.27 1.63
N PHE A 513 -7.72 -4.08 0.72
CA PHE A 513 -8.93 -4.88 0.93
C PHE A 513 -8.91 -6.05 -0.07
N SER A 514 -9.71 -7.09 0.14
CA SER A 514 -9.81 -8.22 -0.80
C SER A 514 -11.23 -8.76 -0.88
N ASN A 515 -11.47 -9.81 -1.69
CA ASN A 515 -12.74 -10.53 -1.69
C ASN A 515 -12.86 -11.55 -0.54
N ALA A 516 -11.93 -11.56 0.41
CA ALA A 516 -11.88 -12.50 1.51
C ALA A 516 -12.95 -12.19 2.59
N ILE A 517 -14.16 -12.69 2.35
CA ILE A 517 -15.22 -12.77 3.35
C ILE A 517 -14.86 -13.73 4.50
N ASN A 518 -13.94 -14.68 4.28
CA ASN A 518 -13.40 -15.61 5.28
C ASN A 518 -11.90 -15.86 5.06
N ASP A 519 -11.25 -16.54 6.00
CA ASP A 519 -9.81 -16.79 6.04
C ASP A 519 -9.35 -18.09 5.34
N CYS A 520 -10.17 -18.66 4.45
CA CYS A 520 -9.76 -19.83 3.69
C CYS A 520 -8.76 -19.50 2.57
N GLY A 521 -7.69 -20.29 2.55
CA GLY A 521 -6.70 -20.38 1.47
C GLY A 521 -5.44 -21.06 1.97
N LEU A 522 -4.55 -21.50 1.07
CA LEU A 522 -3.26 -22.06 1.48
C LEU A 522 -2.45 -21.00 2.22
N TRP A 523 -2.21 -21.22 3.51
CA TRP A 523 -1.39 -20.39 4.39
C TRP A 523 -1.81 -18.90 4.54
N VAL A 524 -3.09 -18.57 4.30
CA VAL A 524 -3.63 -17.20 4.46
C VAL A 524 -3.48 -16.66 5.88
N ILE A 525 -3.58 -17.51 6.91
CA ILE A 525 -3.29 -17.17 8.32
C ILE A 525 -1.79 -17.37 8.67
N GLY A 526 -1.05 -18.14 7.87
CA GLY A 526 0.35 -18.49 8.11
C GLY A 526 0.68 -19.93 7.74
N VAL A 527 1.98 -20.26 7.68
CA VAL A 527 2.45 -21.64 7.43
C VAL A 527 2.07 -22.54 8.60
N ASP A 528 1.46 -23.68 8.28
CA ASP A 528 0.94 -24.68 9.22
C ASP A 528 -0.12 -24.18 10.23
N VAL A 529 -0.66 -22.97 10.06
CA VAL A 529 -1.76 -22.43 10.88
C VAL A 529 -3.11 -22.70 10.20
N PRO A 530 -4.09 -23.35 10.87
CA PRO A 530 -5.40 -23.63 10.28
C PRO A 530 -6.31 -22.40 10.28
N ALA A 531 -7.09 -22.24 9.21
CA ALA A 531 -8.11 -21.20 9.08
C ALA A 531 -9.26 -21.35 10.10
N THR A 532 -9.73 -20.22 10.62
CA THR A 532 -10.85 -20.05 11.57
C THR A 532 -12.17 -20.57 10.98
N TYR A 533 -12.35 -20.44 9.66
CA TYR A 533 -13.46 -21.08 8.94
C TYR A 533 -13.51 -22.59 9.19
N GLY A 534 -12.36 -23.27 9.21
CA GLY A 534 -12.24 -24.71 9.43
C GLY A 534 -12.75 -25.57 8.26
N ALA A 535 -13.55 -26.59 8.56
CA ALA A 535 -13.99 -27.56 7.56
C ALA A 535 -14.84 -26.91 6.44
N GLY A 536 -14.43 -27.12 5.18
CA GLY A 536 -15.05 -26.56 3.97
C GLY A 536 -14.18 -25.55 3.19
N CYS A 537 -12.97 -25.23 3.67
CA CYS A 537 -12.03 -24.37 2.91
C CYS A 537 -11.61 -24.97 1.55
N ASP A 538 -11.77 -26.28 1.33
CA ASP A 538 -11.51 -26.91 0.03
C ASP A 538 -12.40 -26.35 -1.10
N TYR A 539 -13.55 -25.76 -0.78
CA TYR A 539 -14.37 -25.00 -1.72
C TYR A 539 -13.78 -23.62 -2.02
N TRP A 540 -13.25 -22.93 -1.01
CA TRP A 540 -12.75 -21.56 -1.15
C TRP A 540 -11.32 -21.49 -1.70
N SER A 541 -10.50 -22.52 -1.52
CA SER A 541 -9.16 -22.62 -2.12
C SER A 541 -9.18 -22.97 -3.61
N ASP A 542 -10.32 -23.39 -4.18
CA ASP A 542 -10.44 -23.82 -5.58
C ASP A 542 -11.64 -23.16 -6.27
N ALA A 543 -11.38 -22.05 -6.96
CA ALA A 543 -12.40 -21.28 -7.68
C ALA A 543 -13.00 -22.00 -8.90
N SER A 544 -12.46 -23.15 -9.34
CA SER A 544 -13.11 -23.97 -10.37
C SER A 544 -14.42 -24.60 -9.88
N ARG A 545 -14.60 -24.70 -8.56
CA ARG A 545 -15.79 -25.25 -7.88
C ARG A 545 -16.87 -24.20 -7.63
N TRP A 546 -16.61 -22.92 -7.90
CA TRP A 546 -17.56 -21.84 -7.65
C TRP A 546 -18.66 -21.78 -8.72
N SER A 547 -19.92 -21.78 -8.29
CA SER A 547 -21.05 -21.59 -9.19
C SER A 547 -21.15 -20.12 -9.63
N ASP A 548 -21.94 -19.85 -10.65
CA ASP A 548 -22.07 -18.49 -11.18
C ASP A 548 -22.78 -17.55 -10.19
N GLU A 549 -23.64 -18.08 -9.30
CA GLU A 549 -24.21 -17.34 -8.16
C GLU A 549 -23.15 -16.98 -7.11
N THR A 550 -22.18 -17.87 -6.82
CA THR A 550 -21.03 -17.57 -5.96
C THR A 550 -20.19 -16.44 -6.55
N LYS A 551 -19.89 -16.51 -7.85
CA LYS A 551 -19.12 -15.47 -8.56
C LYS A 551 -19.88 -14.15 -8.64
N GLN A 552 -21.19 -14.17 -8.88
CA GLN A 552 -22.04 -12.99 -8.88
C GLN A 552 -22.11 -12.35 -7.47
N GLY A 553 -22.18 -13.17 -6.42
CA GLY A 553 -22.14 -12.68 -5.03
C GLY A 553 -20.81 -12.03 -4.68
N LEU A 554 -19.68 -12.64 -5.07
CA LEU A 554 -18.34 -12.07 -4.91
C LEU A 554 -18.13 -10.79 -5.76
N MET A 555 -18.65 -10.75 -6.98
CA MET A 555 -18.69 -9.54 -7.82
C MET A 555 -19.45 -8.40 -7.13
N ASN A 556 -20.63 -8.70 -6.58
CA ASN A 556 -21.44 -7.72 -5.86
C ASN A 556 -20.77 -7.24 -4.57
N PHE A 557 -20.06 -8.13 -3.87
CA PHE A 557 -19.23 -7.78 -2.73
C PHE A 557 -18.08 -6.84 -3.13
N ALA A 558 -17.27 -7.21 -4.13
CA ALA A 558 -16.19 -6.39 -4.65
C ALA A 558 -16.67 -4.98 -5.05
N MET A 559 -17.80 -4.91 -5.78
CA MET A 559 -18.41 -3.67 -6.24
C MET A 559 -18.95 -2.80 -5.09
N ALA A 560 -19.45 -3.41 -4.02
CA ALA A 560 -19.86 -2.68 -2.82
C ALA A 560 -18.66 -2.13 -2.04
N SER A 561 -17.61 -2.94 -1.85
CA SER A 561 -16.34 -2.52 -1.25
C SER A 561 -15.72 -1.35 -2.02
N MET A 562 -15.62 -1.44 -3.36
CA MET A 562 -15.07 -0.36 -4.20
C MET A 562 -15.87 0.96 -4.11
N ASP A 563 -17.20 0.88 -3.97
CA ASP A 563 -18.08 2.05 -3.82
C ASP A 563 -17.94 2.68 -2.42
N ALA A 564 -17.87 1.85 -1.39
CA ALA A 564 -17.77 2.26 0.01
C ALA A 564 -16.40 2.89 0.34
N LEU A 565 -15.31 2.22 -0.05
CA LEU A 565 -13.94 2.68 0.18
C LEU A 565 -13.61 3.88 -0.72
N GLY A 566 -13.99 3.78 -1.99
CA GLY A 566 -14.01 4.87 -2.97
C GLY A 566 -12.64 5.33 -3.49
N ASP A 567 -11.58 5.25 -2.68
CA ASP A 567 -10.17 5.37 -3.04
C ASP A 567 -9.48 4.18 -2.37
N TRP A 568 -8.97 3.25 -3.18
CA TRP A 568 -8.65 1.90 -2.71
C TRP A 568 -7.54 1.21 -3.50
N PHE A 569 -6.87 0.26 -2.85
CA PHE A 569 -5.95 -0.69 -3.44
C PHE A 569 -6.34 -2.12 -3.03
N PHE A 570 -6.58 -3.01 -3.98
CA PHE A 570 -6.92 -4.40 -3.68
C PHE A 570 -5.66 -5.23 -3.35
N TRP A 571 -5.71 -6.07 -2.31
CA TRP A 571 -4.67 -7.04 -1.94
C TRP A 571 -5.00 -8.43 -2.52
N THR A 572 -4.30 -8.93 -3.54
CA THR A 572 -3.19 -8.35 -4.33
C THR A 572 -3.49 -8.48 -5.83
N TRP A 573 -2.64 -7.93 -6.71
CA TRP A 573 -2.80 -8.07 -8.17
C TRP A 573 -2.94 -9.54 -8.59
N LYS A 574 -2.01 -10.40 -8.15
CA LYS A 574 -2.04 -11.84 -8.45
C LYS A 574 -1.31 -12.67 -7.39
N ILE A 575 -1.57 -13.97 -7.41
CA ILE A 575 -0.97 -14.98 -6.53
C ILE A 575 -0.33 -16.06 -7.39
N GLY A 576 0.79 -16.61 -6.93
CA GLY A 576 1.50 -17.71 -7.58
C GLY A 576 0.82 -19.07 -7.35
N ASN A 577 1.04 -20.00 -8.28
CA ASN A 577 0.56 -21.37 -8.12
C ASN A 577 1.29 -22.09 -6.97
N SER A 578 0.57 -22.97 -6.27
CA SER A 578 1.19 -24.04 -5.48
C SER A 578 1.86 -25.04 -6.44
N THR A 579 3.05 -25.51 -6.09
CA THR A 579 3.74 -26.64 -6.75
C THR A 579 3.01 -27.97 -6.56
N THR A 580 2.19 -28.09 -5.51
CA THR A 580 1.38 -29.28 -5.21
C THR A 580 0.15 -29.39 -6.13
N THR A 581 -0.54 -28.28 -6.43
CA THR A 581 -1.77 -28.28 -7.25
C THR A 581 -1.59 -27.74 -8.67
N ASN A 582 -0.51 -27.00 -8.92
CA ASN A 582 -0.33 -26.11 -10.08
C ASN A 582 -1.49 -25.13 -10.30
N THR A 583 -2.06 -24.62 -9.21
CA THR A 583 -3.13 -23.60 -9.22
C THR A 583 -2.93 -22.60 -8.08
N VAL A 584 -3.54 -21.42 -8.22
CA VAL A 584 -3.75 -20.47 -7.11
C VAL A 584 -4.59 -21.16 -6.03
N GLN A 585 -4.15 -21.09 -4.77
CA GLN A 585 -4.83 -21.70 -3.63
C GLN A 585 -5.39 -20.69 -2.61
N ALA A 586 -5.43 -19.41 -2.98
CA ALA A 586 -6.06 -18.32 -2.22
C ALA A 586 -6.85 -17.37 -3.16
N PRO A 587 -7.80 -17.85 -3.98
CA PRO A 587 -8.39 -17.10 -5.10
C PRO A 587 -9.20 -15.86 -4.71
N LEU A 588 -9.64 -15.73 -3.46
CA LEU A 588 -10.30 -14.52 -2.92
C LEU A 588 -9.36 -13.30 -2.84
N TRP A 589 -8.05 -13.52 -3.00
CA TRP A 589 -6.97 -12.55 -2.81
C TRP A 589 -6.23 -12.20 -4.12
N SER A 590 -6.78 -12.56 -5.29
CA SER A 590 -6.14 -12.34 -6.60
C SER A 590 -7.04 -11.55 -7.55
N TYR A 591 -6.67 -10.29 -7.82
CA TYR A 591 -7.43 -9.39 -8.70
C TYR A 591 -7.48 -9.92 -10.15
N GLN A 592 -6.32 -10.32 -10.69
CA GLN A 592 -6.15 -10.87 -12.04
C GLN A 592 -7.02 -12.10 -12.25
N LEU A 593 -6.96 -13.08 -11.34
CA LEU A 593 -7.79 -14.28 -11.40
C LEU A 593 -9.30 -13.95 -11.28
N GLY A 594 -9.66 -12.89 -10.56
CA GLY A 594 -11.03 -12.40 -10.47
C GLY A 594 -11.56 -11.75 -11.76
N LEU A 595 -10.71 -11.07 -12.52
CA LEU A 595 -11.05 -10.55 -13.86
C LEU A 595 -11.26 -11.69 -14.88
N GLU A 596 -10.41 -12.72 -14.80
CA GLU A 596 -10.43 -13.91 -15.66
C GLU A 596 -11.65 -14.79 -15.36
N GLY A 597 -11.84 -15.12 -14.09
CA GLY A 597 -12.90 -16.01 -13.59
C GLY A 597 -14.27 -15.36 -13.44
N GLY A 598 -14.37 -14.04 -13.59
CA GLY A 598 -15.64 -13.32 -13.69
C GLY A 598 -16.28 -12.88 -12.37
N TRP A 599 -15.49 -12.70 -11.30
CA TRP A 599 -15.95 -12.17 -10.01
C TRP A 599 -15.33 -10.80 -9.63
N MET A 600 -14.66 -10.13 -10.57
CA MET A 600 -14.21 -8.73 -10.44
C MET A 600 -14.69 -7.87 -11.62
N PRO A 601 -15.05 -6.60 -11.40
CA PRO A 601 -15.57 -5.74 -12.46
C PRO A 601 -14.49 -5.38 -13.47
N LYS A 602 -14.81 -5.51 -14.76
CA LYS A 602 -13.88 -5.19 -15.86
C LYS A 602 -13.66 -3.68 -16.07
N ASP A 603 -14.50 -2.85 -15.46
CA ASP A 603 -14.35 -1.39 -15.38
C ASP A 603 -14.68 -1.00 -13.93
N PRO A 604 -13.70 -0.58 -13.11
CA PRO A 604 -13.90 -0.36 -11.68
C PRO A 604 -14.94 0.74 -11.37
N ARG A 605 -15.19 1.65 -12.33
CA ARG A 605 -16.19 2.73 -12.18
C ARG A 605 -17.62 2.22 -12.11
N GLN A 606 -17.88 0.96 -12.50
CA GLN A 606 -19.20 0.33 -12.37
C GLN A 606 -19.62 0.15 -10.91
N ALA A 607 -18.67 0.17 -9.97
CA ALA A 607 -18.92 0.15 -8.53
C ALA A 607 -19.81 1.32 -8.08
N ALA A 608 -19.65 2.50 -8.69
CA ALA A 608 -20.29 3.74 -8.25
C ALA A 608 -21.81 3.62 -8.03
N GLY A 609 -22.26 3.90 -6.81
CA GLY A 609 -23.65 3.81 -6.38
C GLY A 609 -24.17 2.37 -6.17
N THR A 610 -23.29 1.39 -5.98
CA THR A 610 -23.68 0.01 -5.62
C THR A 610 -24.19 -0.10 -4.19
N CYS A 611 -23.66 0.67 -3.24
CA CYS A 611 -24.17 0.69 -1.87
C CYS A 611 -25.60 1.22 -1.77
N ALA A 612 -25.96 2.19 -2.62
CA ALA A 612 -27.34 2.64 -2.76
C ALA A 612 -28.30 1.55 -3.30
N LYS A 613 -27.80 0.57 -4.08
CA LYS A 613 -28.60 -0.57 -4.57
C LYS A 613 -28.88 -1.60 -3.47
N PHE A 614 -28.00 -1.71 -2.47
CA PHE A 614 -28.17 -2.56 -1.27
C PHE A 614 -28.86 -1.84 -0.10
N GLY A 615 -29.41 -0.64 -0.35
CA GLY A 615 -30.14 0.14 0.64
C GLY A 615 -29.28 0.63 1.82
N ALA A 616 -27.95 0.71 1.64
CA ALA A 616 -27.07 1.38 2.57
C ALA A 616 -27.18 2.91 2.40
N PRO A 617 -26.95 3.71 3.46
CA PRO A 617 -26.81 5.16 3.32
C PRO A 617 -25.62 5.49 2.42
N VAL A 618 -25.73 6.58 1.66
CA VAL A 618 -24.58 7.18 0.97
C VAL A 618 -24.04 8.29 1.87
N PRO A 619 -22.79 8.20 2.35
CA PRO A 619 -22.23 9.21 3.25
C PRO A 619 -22.13 10.59 2.60
N ALA A 620 -22.31 11.64 3.40
CA ALA A 620 -22.21 13.02 2.94
C ALA A 620 -20.77 13.56 3.07
N TRP A 621 -19.94 13.31 2.05
CA TRP A 621 -18.71 14.08 1.80
C TRP A 621 -18.80 14.76 0.43
N ASP A 622 -18.39 16.02 0.35
CA ASP A 622 -18.54 16.88 -0.83
C ASP A 622 -17.35 16.83 -1.81
N GLY A 623 -16.31 16.06 -1.47
CA GLY A 623 -15.06 15.98 -2.23
C GLY A 623 -14.06 17.09 -1.91
N ALA A 624 -14.35 17.97 -0.93
CA ALA A 624 -13.44 19.02 -0.54
C ALA A 624 -12.45 18.57 0.55
N PHE A 625 -11.21 19.06 0.42
CA PHE A 625 -10.19 19.07 1.47
C PHE A 625 -9.84 20.51 1.82
N GLN A 626 -9.37 20.74 3.05
CA GLN A 626 -8.79 22.02 3.45
C GLN A 626 -7.51 22.29 2.64
N PRO A 627 -7.20 23.55 2.25
CA PRO A 627 -6.05 23.83 1.40
C PRO A 627 -4.72 23.30 1.94
N TRP A 628 -4.52 23.31 3.27
CA TRP A 628 -3.30 22.80 3.90
C TRP A 628 -3.10 21.28 3.73
N GLN A 629 -4.20 20.50 3.68
CA GLN A 629 -4.16 19.03 3.50
C GLN A 629 -3.62 18.63 2.13
N THR A 630 -3.71 19.52 1.13
CA THR A 630 -3.27 19.30 -0.25
C THR A 630 -2.07 20.14 -0.67
N GLY A 631 -1.44 20.87 0.26
CA GLY A 631 -0.22 21.66 0.03
C GLY A 631 -0.44 23.12 -0.37
N GLY A 632 -1.68 23.60 -0.27
CA GLY A 632 -2.06 25.00 -0.45
C GLY A 632 -1.90 25.84 0.82
N ALA A 633 -2.73 26.89 0.94
CA ALA A 633 -2.63 27.87 2.02
C ALA A 633 -2.76 27.24 3.43
N GLY A 634 -1.79 27.55 4.30
CA GLY A 634 -1.73 27.02 5.67
C GLY A 634 -0.91 25.72 5.81
N ALA A 635 -0.45 25.10 4.72
CA ALA A 635 0.38 23.90 4.79
C ALA A 635 1.61 24.10 5.69
N GLY A 636 1.87 23.13 6.57
CA GLY A 636 2.95 23.15 7.55
C GLY A 636 2.71 24.02 8.79
N GLN A 637 1.60 24.76 8.86
CA GLN A 637 1.25 25.59 10.03
C GLN A 637 0.47 24.76 11.05
N ILE A 638 1.13 23.75 11.63
CA ILE A 638 0.52 22.82 12.58
C ILE A 638 -0.04 23.59 13.79
N ALA A 639 -1.28 23.31 14.16
CA ALA A 639 -1.95 23.92 15.31
C ALA A 639 -1.15 23.66 16.60
N PRO A 640 -0.90 24.67 17.45
CA PRO A 640 -0.14 24.51 18.70
C PRO A 640 -0.68 23.40 19.60
N GLU A 641 -2.00 23.22 19.63
CA GLU A 641 -2.71 22.17 20.36
C GLU A 641 -2.42 20.78 19.77
N ALA A 642 -2.47 20.64 18.44
CA ALA A 642 -2.14 19.39 17.75
C ALA A 642 -0.67 19.00 17.96
N ALA A 643 0.25 19.98 17.98
CA ALA A 643 1.66 19.75 18.28
C ALA A 643 1.93 19.42 19.76
N GLN A 644 1.14 19.96 20.70
CA GLN A 644 1.24 19.65 22.14
C GLN A 644 0.65 18.29 22.51
N ASN A 645 -0.34 17.81 21.75
CA ASN A 645 -1.00 16.52 21.98
C ASN A 645 -0.19 15.31 21.46
N VAL A 646 1.00 15.53 20.88
CA VAL A 646 1.91 14.45 20.47
C VAL A 646 3.08 14.37 21.44
N MET A 647 3.44 13.16 21.87
CA MET A 647 4.63 12.95 22.71
C MET A 647 5.89 13.43 22.00
N ALA A 648 6.76 14.12 22.74
CA ALA A 648 8.12 14.41 22.29
C ALA A 648 8.85 13.11 21.91
N TRP A 649 9.70 13.19 20.90
CA TRP A 649 10.59 12.11 20.47
C TRP A 649 11.96 12.24 21.17
N PRO A 650 12.59 11.14 21.64
CA PRO A 650 12.01 9.80 21.76
C PRO A 650 10.89 9.74 22.82
N PRO A 651 9.91 8.83 22.69
CA PRO A 651 8.80 8.77 23.64
C PRO A 651 9.31 8.53 25.07
N PRO A 652 8.81 9.25 26.08
CA PRO A 652 9.34 9.18 27.46
C PRO A 652 9.18 7.81 28.14
N LYS A 653 8.36 6.93 27.55
CA LYS A 653 8.23 5.50 27.91
C LYS A 653 7.85 4.71 26.66
N LEU A 654 8.44 3.52 26.48
CA LEU A 654 7.96 2.50 25.55
C LEU A 654 7.24 1.38 26.32
N GLN A 655 6.42 0.60 25.61
CA GLN A 655 5.80 -0.60 26.16
C GLN A 655 6.85 -1.70 26.36
N ASN A 656 6.63 -2.58 27.35
CA ASN A 656 7.49 -3.74 27.69
C ASN A 656 9.00 -3.45 27.88
N ALA A 657 9.37 -2.19 28.11
CA ALA A 657 10.73 -1.66 28.12
C ALA A 657 11.66 -2.13 29.27
N GLY A 658 11.28 -3.18 30.00
CA GLY A 658 11.99 -3.69 31.18
C GLY A 658 11.81 -2.86 32.45
N GLY A 659 11.89 -3.53 33.61
CA GLY A 659 11.80 -2.90 34.94
C GLY A 659 13.12 -2.40 35.52
N GLY A 660 14.22 -2.46 34.76
CA GLY A 660 15.60 -2.31 35.27
C GLY A 660 16.02 -0.89 35.66
N GLY A 661 15.33 0.14 35.16
CA GLY A 661 15.62 1.55 35.49
C GLY A 661 16.85 2.17 34.82
N GLY A 662 17.67 1.37 34.12
CA GLY A 662 18.71 1.87 33.20
C GLY A 662 18.12 2.51 31.94
N PRO A 663 18.93 3.28 31.18
CA PRO A 663 18.50 3.87 29.91
C PRO A 663 18.30 2.79 28.84
N LEU A 664 17.41 3.06 27.88
CA LEU A 664 17.18 2.14 26.76
C LEU A 664 18.35 2.17 25.76
N PRO A 665 18.77 1.01 25.22
CA PRO A 665 19.65 0.92 24.07
C PRO A 665 19.26 1.85 22.93
N GLN A 666 20.28 2.50 22.40
CA GLN A 666 20.21 3.38 21.24
C GLN A 666 21.42 3.13 20.36
N TYR A 667 21.34 3.60 19.12
CA TYR A 667 22.45 3.60 18.19
C TYR A 667 23.12 4.98 18.14
N ALA A 668 24.39 5.05 17.75
CA ALA A 668 25.10 6.32 17.62
C ALA A 668 24.84 6.95 16.25
N SER A 669 24.50 8.24 16.21
CA SER A 669 24.41 9.04 14.98
C SER A 669 25.82 9.36 14.44
N LYS A 670 26.49 8.34 13.91
CA LYS A 670 27.87 8.38 13.38
C LYS A 670 28.03 7.56 12.07
N GLY A 671 26.96 6.96 11.57
CA GLY A 671 26.91 6.20 10.32
C GLY A 671 26.77 7.10 9.09
N THR A 672 26.93 6.50 7.90
CA THR A 672 26.70 7.17 6.61
C THR A 672 25.29 6.84 6.11
N PRO A 673 24.46 7.84 5.75
CA PRO A 673 23.14 7.59 5.16
C PRO A 673 23.21 6.77 3.87
N VAL A 674 22.20 5.92 3.64
CA VAL A 674 22.18 5.03 2.47
C VAL A 674 21.49 5.71 1.29
N THR A 675 22.27 6.12 0.29
CA THR A 675 21.70 6.60 -0.97
C THR A 675 21.14 5.42 -1.79
N LEU A 676 19.87 5.53 -2.20
CA LEU A 676 19.22 4.50 -3.00
C LEU A 676 19.54 4.68 -4.49
N ALA A 677 20.06 3.62 -5.11
CA ALA A 677 20.68 3.71 -6.42
C ALA A 677 19.68 4.10 -7.53
N PRO A 678 20.02 5.07 -8.40
CA PRO A 678 19.23 5.40 -9.58
C PRO A 678 19.36 4.33 -10.68
N PRO A 679 18.46 4.31 -11.69
CA PRO A 679 18.61 3.46 -12.86
C PRO A 679 19.83 3.85 -13.71
N THR A 680 20.47 2.85 -14.29
CA THR A 680 21.49 3.04 -15.33
C THR A 680 20.86 3.05 -16.71
N PHE A 681 21.15 4.05 -17.54
CA PHE A 681 20.68 4.12 -18.92
C PHE A 681 21.84 4.01 -19.93
N PRO A 682 21.57 3.62 -21.19
CA PRO A 682 22.55 3.69 -22.26
C PRO A 682 23.06 5.13 -22.48
N ALA A 683 24.28 5.28 -23.00
CA ALA A 683 24.91 6.58 -23.26
C ALA A 683 24.21 7.46 -24.32
N THR A 684 23.10 6.98 -24.91
CA THR A 684 22.20 7.75 -25.78
C THR A 684 21.16 8.56 -25.01
N ALA A 685 20.93 8.27 -23.73
CA ALA A 685 20.00 9.02 -22.90
C ALA A 685 20.55 10.43 -22.63
N THR A 686 19.74 11.46 -22.92
CA THR A 686 20.13 12.88 -22.80
C THR A 686 19.68 13.52 -21.49
N VAL A 687 19.07 12.74 -20.59
CA VAL A 687 18.61 13.19 -19.27
C VAL A 687 19.75 13.28 -18.27
N LYS A 688 19.65 14.23 -17.32
CA LYS A 688 20.36 14.09 -16.05
C LYS A 688 19.70 12.94 -15.28
N VAL A 689 20.51 12.09 -14.68
CA VAL A 689 20.05 11.08 -13.72
C VAL A 689 20.30 11.63 -12.31
N GLY A 690 19.31 11.51 -11.42
CA GLY A 690 19.46 11.81 -9.99
C GLY A 690 20.48 10.90 -9.31
N ASN A 691 20.91 11.25 -8.09
CA ASN A 691 21.92 10.52 -7.31
C ASN A 691 21.32 9.61 -6.22
N GLY A 692 19.99 9.61 -6.05
CA GLY A 692 19.31 8.97 -4.93
C GLY A 692 19.14 9.85 -3.70
N TRP A 693 19.40 11.17 -3.79
CA TRP A 693 19.35 12.10 -2.67
C TRP A 693 18.88 13.50 -3.13
N ALA A 694 17.60 13.81 -2.89
CA ALA A 694 16.92 15.02 -3.30
C ALA A 694 17.38 16.29 -2.55
N ASN A 695 17.81 16.19 -1.29
CA ASN A 695 18.30 17.32 -0.50
C ASN A 695 19.82 17.24 -0.22
N PRO A 696 20.68 17.91 -1.02
CA PRO A 696 22.12 17.95 -0.78
C PRO A 696 22.54 18.78 0.45
N GLN A 697 21.59 19.26 1.27
CA GLN A 697 21.83 19.89 2.57
C GLN A 697 21.45 18.96 3.74
N ASP A 698 20.87 17.78 3.49
CA ASP A 698 20.64 16.77 4.51
C ASP A 698 21.90 15.92 4.73
N ASP A 699 22.91 16.51 5.39
CA ASP A 699 24.21 15.89 5.68
C ASP A 699 24.29 15.19 7.05
N GLY A 700 23.17 15.08 7.76
CA GLY A 700 23.09 14.47 9.08
C GLY A 700 23.52 12.98 9.08
N PRO A 701 24.35 12.52 10.03
CA PRO A 701 24.82 11.14 10.06
C PRO A 701 23.68 10.18 10.40
N ALA A 702 23.71 9.00 9.77
CA ALA A 702 22.79 7.91 10.07
C ALA A 702 23.16 7.19 11.38
N VAL A 703 22.29 6.31 11.87
CA VAL A 703 22.58 5.46 13.03
C VAL A 703 23.55 4.32 12.73
N THR A 704 24.30 3.89 13.75
CA THR A 704 25.19 2.72 13.71
C THR A 704 25.37 2.14 15.13
N PRO A 705 25.59 0.82 15.32
CA PRO A 705 25.87 0.24 16.63
C PRO A 705 27.03 0.94 17.36
N ILE A 706 26.88 1.17 18.66
CA ILE A 706 27.96 1.70 19.50
C ILE A 706 29.04 0.61 19.65
N PRO A 707 30.30 0.84 19.23
CA PRO A 707 31.34 -0.19 19.31
C PRO A 707 31.61 -0.62 20.76
N GLY A 708 31.39 -1.90 21.05
CA GLY A 708 31.57 -2.48 22.39
C GLY A 708 30.32 -2.48 23.27
N CYS A 709 29.18 -1.91 22.83
CA CYS A 709 27.90 -2.14 23.48
C CYS A 709 27.46 -3.60 23.31
N ALA A 710 27.02 -4.24 24.41
CA ALA A 710 26.43 -5.58 24.39
C ALA A 710 24.91 -5.48 24.14
N TYR A 711 24.52 -5.18 22.89
CA TYR A 711 23.10 -5.18 22.51
C TYR A 711 22.50 -6.59 22.66
N PRO A 712 21.32 -6.76 23.28
CA PRO A 712 20.53 -7.98 23.14
C PRO A 712 19.95 -8.05 21.72
N ASN A 713 19.61 -9.27 21.27
CA ASN A 713 19.02 -9.56 19.96
C ASN A 713 17.87 -8.59 19.60
N ALA A 714 18.10 -7.70 18.63
CA ALA A 714 17.13 -6.69 18.21
C ALA A 714 15.80 -7.26 17.69
N TRP A 715 15.73 -8.56 17.43
CA TRP A 715 14.56 -9.29 16.93
C TRP A 715 13.91 -10.24 17.97
N ASP A 716 14.46 -10.30 19.20
CA ASP A 716 13.93 -11.10 20.31
C ASP A 716 14.46 -10.63 21.68
N ALA A 717 14.13 -9.39 22.08
CA ALA A 717 14.61 -8.72 23.29
C ALA A 717 13.50 -8.31 24.28
N LEU A 718 12.32 -8.96 24.21
CA LEU A 718 11.18 -8.62 25.09
C LEU A 718 11.36 -9.11 26.54
N GLU A 719 12.11 -10.20 26.74
CA GLU A 719 12.50 -10.69 28.08
C GLU A 719 13.96 -10.35 28.45
N ALA A 720 14.68 -9.66 27.56
CA ALA A 720 16.06 -9.25 27.79
C ALA A 720 16.16 -8.13 28.83
N GLN A 721 17.32 -8.04 29.48
CA GLN A 721 17.65 -6.91 30.35
C GLN A 721 18.28 -5.78 29.51
N ALA A 722 18.02 -4.53 29.89
CA ALA A 722 18.76 -3.39 29.35
C ALA A 722 20.24 -3.48 29.82
N PRO A 723 21.24 -3.24 28.96
CA PRO A 723 22.65 -3.22 29.35
C PRO A 723 22.93 -2.16 30.41
N ASP A 724 23.72 -2.50 31.43
CA ASP A 724 23.98 -1.63 32.59
C ASP A 724 24.65 -0.28 32.24
N ALA A 725 25.43 -0.23 31.16
CA ALA A 725 26.10 0.97 30.64
C ALA A 725 26.59 0.75 29.19
N GLY A 726 27.00 1.81 28.50
CA GLY A 726 27.76 1.71 27.24
C GLY A 726 26.92 1.71 25.96
N CYS A 727 25.60 1.85 26.07
CA CYS A 727 24.64 1.64 24.99
C CYS A 727 23.74 2.86 24.72
N THR A 728 24.14 4.04 25.20
CA THR A 728 23.51 5.34 24.90
C THR A 728 24.46 6.25 24.09
N PRO A 729 23.95 7.29 23.40
CA PRO A 729 24.81 8.22 22.66
C PRO A 729 25.80 8.99 23.55
N ASP A 730 25.44 9.23 24.82
CA ASP A 730 26.29 9.89 25.81
C ASP A 730 27.48 9.00 26.25
N ASP A 731 27.27 7.68 26.32
CA ASP A 731 28.34 6.70 26.55
C ASP A 731 29.32 6.61 25.37
N ALA A 732 28.88 6.93 24.15
CA ALA A 732 29.63 6.76 22.92
C ALA A 732 30.79 7.77 22.72
N GLY A 733 31.26 8.38 23.82
CA GLY A 733 32.50 9.12 23.90
C GLY A 733 32.35 10.63 23.96
N ALA A 734 32.05 11.15 25.14
CA ALA A 734 32.78 12.34 25.59
C ALA A 734 34.27 11.97 25.64
N ALA A 735 35.06 12.44 24.68
CA ALA A 735 36.51 12.29 24.75
C ALA A 735 37.00 12.96 26.04
N PRO A 736 37.88 12.34 26.84
CA PRO A 736 38.50 13.05 27.96
C PRO A 736 39.21 14.28 27.40
N PRO A 737 39.05 15.48 28.00
CA PRO A 737 39.79 16.65 27.54
C PRO A 737 41.27 16.32 27.62
N ALA A 738 41.97 16.40 26.48
CA ALA A 738 43.43 16.26 26.47
C ALA A 738 44.02 17.33 27.39
N ASP A 739 44.97 16.95 28.26
CA ASP A 739 45.57 17.82 29.28
C ASP A 739 46.08 19.13 28.67
N GLY A 740 45.21 20.16 28.72
CA GLY A 740 45.36 21.43 28.03
C GLY A 740 44.96 22.52 29.01
N ALA A 741 45.97 23.19 29.55
CA ALA A 741 45.87 24.00 30.76
C ALA A 741 44.69 24.98 30.79
N ASP A 742 44.06 25.10 31.96
CA ASP A 742 43.05 26.12 32.27
C ASP A 742 43.50 27.52 31.80
N PRO A 743 42.64 28.28 31.11
CA PRO A 743 42.85 29.71 30.91
C PRO A 743 42.73 30.43 32.26
N ALA A 744 43.86 30.57 32.96
CA ALA A 744 43.93 31.06 34.34
C ALA A 744 43.16 32.38 34.54
N ALA A 745 42.25 32.38 35.51
CA ALA A 745 41.41 33.53 35.82
C ALA A 745 42.24 34.72 36.29
N THR A 746 42.17 35.84 35.55
CA THR A 746 42.83 37.10 35.91
C THR A 746 42.25 37.66 37.21
N PRO A 747 43.04 37.93 38.26
CA PRO A 747 42.53 38.54 39.48
C PRO A 747 42.01 39.95 39.22
N ALA A 748 40.87 40.29 39.83
CA ALA A 748 40.37 41.66 39.83
C ALA A 748 41.31 42.58 40.64
N PRO A 749 41.57 43.83 40.19
CA PRO A 749 42.35 44.79 40.96
C PRO A 749 41.59 45.23 42.21
N ALA A 750 42.27 45.27 43.36
CA ALA A 750 41.66 45.66 44.62
C ALA A 750 41.45 47.19 44.73
N ALA A 751 40.29 47.56 45.26
CA ALA A 751 39.91 48.91 45.71
C ALA A 751 38.93 48.80 46.89
#